data_AF-A0A7C5MCN2-F1
#
_entry.id   AF-A0A7C5MCN2-F1
#
_cell.length_a   1.000
_cell.length_b   1.000
_cell.length_c   1.000
_cell.angle_alpha   90.00
_cell.angle_beta   90.00
_cell.angle_gamma   90.00
#
_symmetry.space_group_name_H-M   'P 1'
#
loop_
_entity.id
_entity.type
_entity.pdbx_description
1 polymer ?
#
loop_
_entity_poly.entity_id
_entity_poly.type
_entity_poly.pdbx_seq_one_letter_code
_entity_poly.pdbx_strand_id
1 'polypeptide(L)'
;MRLKTLEIKGFKSFADHTVINFDEDVIGIVGPNGSGKSNIVDAIRWVLGEQKSKELRLDQMTSIIFNGTKKRKQGGMAQVTLTFDNTKNLLPTEYNTVSISRRLYRSGESEYLLNGVTCRLKDITNLFMDTGIGSNSYAIIALGMVDEILADKDNARRRMFEQAAGISKYKKRKRETLNKLKSTTEDLDRVEDLLFEINNNLATLEKQAKRTKRYFELKEGYKQLSLQLAALKTQTLQQQYKELQTKLVAEEDNYRQVEVEQVQLEALLEKQRKANIDKEQDLSARQKEVNELVGQIRDMENDKRVMEERINFIEQNKSKANAQILIAQSRIDSLQTEIEEYRQTVNEDKQLEAELQRQLEEAEKHLSQITQNHSALKAELDEIMSKQQAVERELFELEKQKAINTNQIENLLRDIEHSEEEVRLKGNENATLQHKIAGLEKEEKLLRQQLQTLLQAEEKRQTQLENGEEKAEALTAKIQKIHRDLDAKRNEYQLTKSMVENLEGFPESIRFLSNPKNWKIKAPLFSDLIYVEADYRVAIENYLERYLNYFVVENIGEAYEAIRLLNNAQKGKANFFLLDAFKDYHPPITMIPSGFTMAIDLVKCDPAHRNLLSYLLENVAVTEGDEAAPELPDNNLTLLAKSGRFIQKKFSLSGGSVGLFEGKKIGRKKNLEVLEKAIRQAEIEENKLSTMLFKLKARLDTLRSQSNRHEIQQLQEQLNKVSQERFSLSAKLESFENYLKDTGNKKQQAQARIQQLRTTNEAIDKELADKTRRAKEARDNISNTDVSYRKAAEELSRASAN
;
A
#
# COMPACT_ATOMS: atom_id res chain seq x y z
N MET A 1 -6.23 -85.63 68.15
CA MET A 1 -6.23 -84.18 68.38
C MET A 1 -7.20 -83.90 69.52
N ARG A 2 -6.77 -83.19 70.56
CA ARG A 2 -7.58 -82.89 71.76
C ARG A 2 -7.45 -81.42 72.12
N LEU A 3 -8.53 -80.75 72.53
CA LEU A 3 -8.43 -79.39 73.06
C LEU A 3 -7.87 -79.47 74.49
N LYS A 4 -6.74 -78.81 74.75
CA LYS A 4 -6.03 -78.84 76.03
C LYS A 4 -6.38 -77.65 76.91
N THR A 5 -6.30 -76.44 76.35
CA THR A 5 -6.63 -75.21 77.08
C THR A 5 -7.42 -74.22 76.22
N LEU A 6 -8.29 -73.46 76.89
CA LEU A 6 -8.96 -72.28 76.35
C LEU A 6 -8.61 -71.09 77.24
N GLU A 7 -7.91 -70.12 76.67
CA GLU A 7 -7.57 -68.88 77.34
C GLU A 7 -8.44 -67.76 76.79
N ILE A 8 -9.11 -67.04 77.67
CA ILE A 8 -10.07 -65.99 77.32
C ILE A 8 -9.68 -64.70 78.05
N LYS A 9 -9.59 -63.59 77.33
CA LYS A 9 -9.33 -62.27 77.91
C LYS A 9 -10.15 -61.20 77.20
N GLY A 10 -10.89 -60.40 77.96
CA GLY A 10 -11.68 -59.29 77.42
C GLY A 10 -12.81 -59.69 76.46
N PHE A 11 -13.27 -60.94 76.51
CA PHE A 11 -14.29 -61.50 75.60
C PHE A 11 -15.65 -61.63 76.31
N LYS A 12 -16.68 -60.95 75.81
CA LYS A 12 -18.04 -60.92 76.37
C LYS A 12 -18.01 -60.74 77.89
N SER A 13 -18.45 -61.71 78.68
CA SER A 13 -18.49 -61.68 80.15
C SER A 13 -17.13 -61.87 80.84
N PHE A 14 -16.09 -62.28 80.11
CA PHE A 14 -14.75 -62.57 80.64
C PHE A 14 -13.86 -61.32 80.55
N ALA A 15 -13.92 -60.47 81.57
CA ALA A 15 -13.11 -59.25 81.65
C ALA A 15 -11.62 -59.55 81.93
N ASP A 16 -11.36 -60.45 82.89
CA ASP A 16 -10.00 -60.83 83.29
C ASP A 16 -9.50 -62.04 82.48
N HIS A 17 -8.19 -62.24 82.44
CA HIS A 17 -7.59 -63.41 81.82
C HIS A 17 -8.03 -64.67 82.57
N THR A 18 -8.80 -65.52 81.90
CA THR A 18 -9.37 -66.76 82.42
C THR A 18 -8.82 -67.92 81.61
N VAL A 19 -8.23 -68.90 82.28
CA VAL A 19 -7.73 -70.13 81.66
C VAL A 19 -8.64 -71.29 82.07
N ILE A 20 -9.17 -71.99 81.07
CA ILE A 20 -9.99 -73.19 81.25
C ILE A 20 -9.16 -74.37 80.73
N ASN A 21 -8.85 -75.31 81.61
CA ASN A 21 -8.13 -76.54 81.26
C ASN A 21 -9.13 -77.67 80.98
N PHE A 22 -8.84 -78.47 79.96
CA PHE A 22 -9.67 -79.61 79.56
C PHE A 22 -8.92 -80.93 79.73
N ASP A 23 -8.71 -81.32 80.99
CA ASP A 23 -7.84 -82.45 81.36
C ASP A 23 -8.54 -83.83 81.35
N GLU A 24 -9.88 -83.86 81.32
CA GLU A 24 -10.70 -85.10 81.28
C GLU A 24 -11.43 -85.32 79.93
N ASP A 25 -11.81 -86.57 79.63
CA ASP A 25 -12.46 -86.93 78.35
C ASP A 25 -13.90 -86.41 78.24
N VAL A 26 -14.59 -86.29 79.37
CA VAL A 26 -15.95 -85.72 79.47
C VAL A 26 -15.94 -84.60 80.49
N ILE A 27 -16.26 -83.39 80.05
CA ILE A 27 -16.19 -82.18 80.89
C ILE A 27 -17.56 -81.50 80.93
N GLY A 28 -18.12 -81.40 82.13
CA GLY A 28 -19.36 -80.68 82.39
C GLY A 28 -19.09 -79.25 82.83
N ILE A 29 -19.63 -78.26 82.11
CA ILE A 29 -19.57 -76.85 82.53
C ILE A 29 -20.91 -76.47 83.16
N VAL A 30 -20.93 -76.35 84.49
CA VAL A 30 -22.13 -76.04 85.28
C VAL A 30 -22.04 -74.65 85.91
N GLY A 31 -23.19 -74.02 86.16
CA GLY A 31 -23.28 -72.70 86.78
C GLY A 31 -24.70 -72.12 86.71
N PRO A 32 -24.99 -71.01 87.42
CA PRO A 32 -26.31 -70.38 87.42
C PRO A 32 -26.77 -69.94 86.02
N ASN A 33 -28.08 -69.80 85.80
CA ASN A 33 -28.58 -69.23 84.55
C ASN A 33 -28.06 -67.80 84.37
N GLY A 34 -27.55 -67.48 83.17
CA GLY A 34 -26.91 -66.19 82.89
C GLY A 34 -25.43 -66.07 83.29
N SER A 35 -24.80 -67.12 83.84
CA SER A 35 -23.40 -67.08 84.29
C SER A 35 -22.33 -67.10 83.18
N GLY A 36 -22.71 -66.89 81.91
CA GLY A 36 -21.77 -66.84 80.78
C GLY A 36 -21.36 -68.21 80.19
N LYS A 37 -22.02 -69.32 80.56
CA LYS A 37 -21.69 -70.68 80.06
C LYS A 37 -21.64 -70.77 78.54
N SER A 38 -22.66 -70.23 77.85
CA SER A 38 -22.72 -70.29 76.40
C SER A 38 -21.68 -69.40 75.70
N ASN A 39 -21.11 -68.41 76.40
CA ASN A 39 -20.05 -67.56 75.84
C ASN A 39 -18.75 -68.34 75.61
N ILE A 40 -18.55 -69.49 76.28
CA ILE A 40 -17.41 -70.37 76.07
C ILE A 40 -17.47 -71.00 74.67
N VAL A 41 -18.66 -71.48 74.26
CA VAL A 41 -18.88 -72.02 72.92
C VAL A 41 -18.70 -70.95 71.84
N ASP A 42 -19.20 -69.73 72.10
CA ASP A 42 -19.01 -68.60 71.18
C ASP A 42 -17.53 -68.23 71.04
N ALA A 43 -16.74 -68.31 72.13
CA ALA A 43 -15.30 -68.05 72.10
C ALA A 43 -14.56 -69.07 71.21
N ILE A 44 -14.91 -70.36 71.33
CA ILE A 44 -14.33 -71.42 70.49
C ILE A 44 -14.66 -71.18 69.01
N ARG A 45 -15.94 -70.92 68.66
CA ARG A 45 -16.37 -70.65 67.29
C ARG A 45 -15.70 -69.42 66.67
N TRP A 46 -15.58 -68.37 67.47
CA TRP A 46 -14.98 -67.12 67.05
C TRP A 46 -13.50 -67.29 66.70
N VAL A 47 -12.74 -68.05 67.48
CA VAL A 47 -11.33 -68.37 67.16
C VAL A 47 -11.20 -69.27 65.94
N LEU A 48 -12.11 -70.23 65.76
CA LEU A 48 -12.11 -71.14 64.60
C LEU A 48 -12.59 -70.49 63.29
N GLY A 49 -12.93 -69.20 63.30
CA GLY A 49 -13.14 -68.43 62.08
C GLY A 49 -14.57 -67.97 61.81
N GLU A 50 -15.49 -68.04 62.79
CA GLU A 50 -16.84 -67.53 62.57
C GLU A 50 -16.84 -66.01 62.33
N GLN A 51 -17.49 -65.59 61.25
CA GLN A 51 -17.52 -64.19 60.79
C GLN A 51 -18.91 -63.56 60.84
N LYS A 52 -19.98 -64.34 61.04
CA LYS A 52 -21.34 -63.80 61.16
C LYS A 52 -21.61 -63.41 62.62
N SER A 53 -21.91 -62.13 62.86
CA SER A 53 -22.24 -61.62 64.21
C SER A 53 -23.48 -62.28 64.80
N LYS A 54 -24.48 -62.59 63.95
CA LYS A 54 -25.72 -63.29 64.35
C LYS A 54 -25.46 -64.67 64.98
N GLU A 55 -24.56 -65.46 64.39
CA GLU A 55 -24.20 -66.81 64.88
C GLU A 55 -23.47 -66.78 66.22
N LEU A 56 -22.80 -65.67 66.53
CA LEU A 56 -22.13 -65.43 67.80
C LEU A 56 -23.04 -64.73 68.83
N ARG A 57 -24.33 -64.53 68.53
CA ARG A 57 -25.30 -63.83 69.39
C ARG A 57 -24.85 -62.41 69.76
N LEU A 58 -24.50 -61.65 68.73
CA LEU A 58 -24.03 -60.27 68.82
C LEU A 58 -24.70 -59.41 67.74
N ASP A 59 -24.97 -58.14 68.06
CA ASP A 59 -25.45 -57.17 67.06
C ASP A 59 -24.31 -56.75 66.12
N GLN A 60 -23.11 -56.50 66.67
CA GLN A 60 -21.91 -56.11 65.94
C GLN A 60 -20.69 -56.92 66.40
N MET A 61 -19.73 -57.14 65.50
CA MET A 61 -18.52 -57.91 65.81
C MET A 61 -17.62 -57.22 66.86
N THR A 62 -17.63 -55.90 66.93
CA THR A 62 -16.93 -55.11 67.96
C THR A 62 -17.51 -55.33 69.36
N SER A 63 -18.79 -55.72 69.47
CA SER A 63 -19.47 -56.04 70.73
C SER A 63 -18.99 -57.33 71.39
N ILE A 64 -18.03 -58.04 70.80
CA ILE A 64 -17.34 -59.16 71.45
C ILE A 64 -16.42 -58.70 72.58
N ILE A 65 -15.94 -57.46 72.52
CA ILE A 65 -15.05 -56.91 73.54
C ILE A 65 -15.87 -56.58 74.78
N PHE A 66 -15.37 -56.95 75.96
CA PHE A 66 -16.04 -56.65 77.24
C PHE A 66 -16.33 -55.15 77.36
N ASN A 67 -17.62 -54.79 77.38
CA ASN A 67 -18.07 -53.39 77.34
C ASN A 67 -18.06 -52.67 78.70
N GLY A 68 -17.49 -53.27 79.75
CA GLY A 68 -17.40 -52.68 81.08
C GLY A 68 -18.63 -52.92 81.95
N THR A 69 -18.50 -52.65 83.26
CA THR A 69 -19.60 -52.62 84.23
C THR A 69 -19.44 -51.40 85.14
N LYS A 70 -20.42 -51.08 86.01
CA LYS A 70 -20.32 -49.95 86.96
C LYS A 70 -19.04 -49.98 87.83
N LYS A 71 -18.44 -51.17 88.04
CA LYS A 71 -17.20 -51.35 88.82
C LYS A 71 -15.94 -51.55 87.96
N ARG A 72 -16.05 -51.75 86.63
CA ARG A 72 -14.91 -52.12 85.77
C ARG A 72 -14.93 -51.39 84.44
N LYS A 73 -13.76 -50.87 84.04
CA LYS A 73 -13.57 -50.21 82.74
C LYS A 73 -13.77 -51.21 81.60
N GLN A 74 -14.19 -50.68 80.46
CA GLN A 74 -14.28 -51.41 79.20
C GLN A 74 -12.91 -51.95 78.76
N GLY A 75 -12.89 -53.16 78.17
CA GLY A 75 -11.68 -53.76 77.60
C GLY A 75 -11.27 -53.06 76.30
N GLY A 76 -9.95 -52.95 76.06
CA GLY A 76 -9.40 -52.40 74.81
C GLY A 76 -9.26 -53.44 73.68
N MET A 77 -9.22 -54.73 74.05
CA MET A 77 -9.04 -55.87 73.14
C MET A 77 -9.80 -57.08 73.71
N ALA A 78 -10.36 -57.91 72.82
CA ALA A 78 -10.70 -59.30 73.12
C ALA A 78 -9.64 -60.23 72.52
N GLN A 79 -9.15 -61.17 73.32
CA GLN A 79 -8.26 -62.24 72.88
C GLN A 79 -8.80 -63.57 73.37
N VAL A 80 -8.86 -64.54 72.45
CA VAL A 80 -9.15 -65.92 72.79
C VAL A 80 -8.10 -66.80 72.15
N THR A 81 -7.51 -67.71 72.92
CA THR A 81 -6.52 -68.70 72.47
C THR A 81 -7.04 -70.10 72.74
N LEU A 82 -7.03 -70.95 71.72
CA LEU A 82 -7.29 -72.39 71.83
C LEU A 82 -5.97 -73.14 71.66
N THR A 83 -5.61 -73.98 72.62
CA THR A 83 -4.43 -74.85 72.50
C THR A 83 -4.87 -76.28 72.31
N PHE A 84 -4.49 -76.87 71.18
CA PHE A 84 -4.74 -78.26 70.84
C PHE A 84 -3.49 -79.11 71.00
N ASP A 85 -3.67 -80.31 71.51
CA ASP A 85 -2.70 -81.39 71.46
C ASP A 85 -2.88 -82.16 70.12
N ASN A 86 -1.84 -82.14 69.29
CA ASN A 86 -1.76 -82.75 67.96
C ASN A 86 -0.98 -84.08 67.94
N THR A 87 -0.96 -84.83 69.05
CA THR A 87 -0.33 -86.16 69.19
C THR A 87 -0.66 -87.20 68.10
N LYS A 88 -1.77 -87.05 67.36
CA LYS A 88 -2.18 -87.95 66.26
C LYS A 88 -1.81 -87.41 64.86
N ASN A 89 -1.04 -86.32 64.75
CA ASN A 89 -0.63 -85.65 63.50
C ASN A 89 -1.78 -85.39 62.51
N LEU A 90 -2.95 -85.03 63.02
CA LEU A 90 -4.14 -84.71 62.20
C LEU A 90 -4.01 -83.32 61.56
N LEU A 91 -3.32 -82.40 62.22
CA LEU A 91 -2.97 -81.10 61.64
C LEU A 91 -1.62 -81.22 60.93
N PRO A 92 -1.47 -80.70 59.70
CA PRO A 92 -0.24 -80.74 58.91
C PRO A 92 0.79 -79.71 59.45
N THR A 93 1.20 -79.88 60.71
CA THR A 93 2.18 -79.03 61.41
C THR A 93 3.17 -79.91 62.14
N GLU A 94 4.46 -79.55 62.14
CA GLU A 94 5.52 -80.29 62.84
C GLU A 94 5.44 -80.20 64.38
N TYR A 95 4.54 -79.36 64.91
CA TYR A 95 4.38 -79.14 66.34
C TYR A 95 3.35 -80.09 66.95
N ASN A 96 3.72 -80.71 68.07
CA ASN A 96 2.82 -81.56 68.88
C ASN A 96 1.74 -80.75 69.60
N THR A 97 1.94 -79.45 69.80
CA THR A 97 0.95 -78.53 70.39
C THR A 97 0.70 -77.37 69.44
N VAL A 98 -0.56 -77.13 69.11
CA VAL A 98 -0.98 -76.07 68.18
C VAL A 98 -1.89 -75.09 68.93
N SER A 99 -1.42 -73.87 69.14
CA SER A 99 -2.20 -72.77 69.71
C SER A 99 -2.72 -71.85 68.62
N ILE A 100 -4.01 -71.53 68.64
CA ILE A 100 -4.63 -70.58 67.72
C ILE A 100 -5.24 -69.48 68.53
N SER A 101 -4.81 -68.25 68.26
CA SER A 101 -5.34 -67.07 68.90
C SER A 101 -6.07 -66.20 67.89
N ARG A 102 -7.19 -65.62 68.29
CA ARG A 102 -7.80 -64.49 67.59
C ARG A 102 -7.79 -63.29 68.51
N ARG A 103 -7.31 -62.17 68.00
CA ARG A 103 -7.31 -60.86 68.68
C ARG A 103 -8.21 -59.91 67.91
N LEU A 104 -9.01 -59.15 68.63
CA LEU A 104 -9.81 -58.06 68.08
C LEU A 104 -9.65 -56.82 68.93
N TYR A 105 -9.20 -55.75 68.29
CA TYR A 105 -9.01 -54.45 68.91
C TYR A 105 -10.27 -53.60 68.74
N ARG A 106 -10.48 -52.62 69.62
CA ARG A 106 -11.58 -51.64 69.45
C ARG A 106 -11.48 -50.80 68.18
N SER A 107 -10.30 -50.71 67.55
CA SER A 107 -10.11 -50.10 66.22
C SER A 107 -10.85 -50.85 65.11
N GLY A 108 -11.30 -52.08 65.36
CA GLY A 108 -11.92 -52.97 64.36
C GLY A 108 -10.92 -53.92 63.71
N GLU A 109 -9.62 -53.77 63.98
CA GLU A 109 -8.58 -54.67 63.49
C GLU A 109 -8.71 -56.04 64.15
N SER A 110 -8.74 -57.11 63.33
CA SER A 110 -8.79 -58.49 63.77
C SER A 110 -7.57 -59.25 63.23
N GLU A 111 -6.84 -59.89 64.13
CA GLU A 111 -5.64 -60.67 63.79
C GLU A 111 -5.85 -62.13 64.20
N TYR A 112 -5.43 -63.05 63.32
CA TYR A 112 -5.30 -64.46 63.65
C TYR A 112 -3.83 -64.79 63.87
N LEU A 113 -3.55 -65.57 64.91
CA LEU A 113 -2.22 -66.04 65.24
C LEU A 113 -2.24 -67.57 65.31
N LEU A 114 -1.30 -68.22 64.63
CA LEU A 114 -1.04 -69.65 64.72
C LEU A 114 0.32 -69.81 65.40
N ASN A 115 0.36 -70.44 66.58
CA ASN A 115 1.56 -70.55 67.42
C ASN A 115 2.25 -69.20 67.67
N GLY A 116 1.46 -68.13 67.84
CA GLY A 116 1.96 -66.77 68.06
C GLY A 116 2.38 -66.00 66.80
N VAL A 117 2.38 -66.62 65.62
CA VAL A 117 2.71 -65.97 64.34
C VAL A 117 1.45 -65.51 63.63
N THR A 118 1.43 -64.28 63.12
CA THR A 118 0.28 -63.72 62.39
C THR A 118 0.02 -64.48 61.10
N CYS A 119 -1.25 -64.82 60.85
CA CYS A 119 -1.68 -65.57 59.68
C CYS A 119 -3.03 -65.07 59.17
N ARG A 120 -3.41 -65.47 57.95
CA ARG A 120 -4.71 -65.11 57.39
C ARG A 120 -5.76 -66.10 57.86
N LEU A 121 -7.02 -65.66 57.92
CA LEU A 121 -8.16 -66.58 58.13
C LEU A 121 -8.17 -67.72 57.09
N LYS A 122 -7.73 -67.46 55.85
CA LYS A 122 -7.60 -68.50 54.82
C LYS A 122 -6.65 -69.63 55.27
N ASP A 123 -5.60 -69.31 56.02
CA ASP A 123 -4.62 -70.28 56.48
C ASP A 123 -5.19 -71.13 57.63
N ILE A 124 -5.88 -70.50 58.60
CA ILE A 124 -6.60 -71.20 59.68
C ILE A 124 -7.72 -72.10 59.11
N THR A 125 -8.53 -71.58 58.19
CA THR A 125 -9.61 -72.37 57.57
C THR A 125 -9.08 -73.52 56.73
N ASN A 126 -7.96 -73.34 56.00
CA ASN A 126 -7.31 -74.42 55.27
C ASN A 126 -6.71 -75.47 56.21
N LEU A 127 -6.17 -75.07 57.36
CA LEU A 127 -5.58 -75.96 58.36
C LEU A 127 -6.59 -76.99 58.89
N PHE A 128 -7.84 -76.56 59.10
CA PHE A 128 -8.92 -77.42 59.62
C PHE A 128 -9.92 -77.94 58.58
N MET A 129 -9.73 -77.61 57.29
CA MET A 129 -10.68 -77.97 56.23
C MET A 129 -10.88 -79.49 56.10
N ASP A 130 -9.85 -80.27 56.42
CA ASP A 130 -9.82 -81.74 56.29
C ASP A 130 -9.90 -82.48 57.64
N THR A 131 -9.93 -81.76 58.77
CA THR A 131 -9.98 -82.38 60.12
C THR A 131 -11.37 -82.44 60.73
N GLY A 132 -12.37 -81.83 60.09
CA GLY A 132 -13.73 -81.74 60.62
C GLY A 132 -13.89 -80.76 61.78
N ILE A 133 -12.94 -79.84 62.01
CA ILE A 133 -12.99 -78.84 63.10
C ILE A 133 -12.97 -77.41 62.52
N GLY A 134 -14.07 -76.98 61.92
CA GLY A 134 -14.25 -75.60 61.42
C GLY A 134 -15.34 -74.85 62.19
N SER A 135 -15.42 -73.52 62.01
CA SER A 135 -16.42 -72.67 62.68
C SER A 135 -17.88 -73.13 62.47
N ASN A 136 -18.15 -73.77 61.33
CA ASN A 136 -19.45 -74.28 60.91
C ASN A 136 -19.44 -75.81 60.72
N SER A 137 -18.58 -76.51 61.45
CA SER A 137 -18.44 -77.96 61.36
C SER A 137 -19.40 -78.71 62.28
N TYR A 138 -19.66 -79.98 61.95
CA TYR A 138 -20.46 -80.91 62.75
C TYR A 138 -19.90 -81.15 64.17
N ALA A 139 -18.63 -80.85 64.41
CA ALA A 139 -17.98 -81.00 65.72
C ALA A 139 -18.46 -79.99 66.78
N ILE A 140 -19.14 -78.89 66.40
CA ILE A 140 -19.66 -77.88 67.32
C ILE A 140 -21.15 -77.67 67.07
N ILE A 141 -21.99 -78.29 67.89
CA ILE A 141 -23.45 -78.15 67.82
C ILE A 141 -23.88 -76.96 68.70
N ALA A 142 -24.38 -75.90 68.07
CA ALA A 142 -24.99 -74.77 68.78
C ALA A 142 -26.51 -74.86 68.82
N LEU A 143 -27.11 -74.02 69.67
CA LEU A 143 -28.55 -73.87 69.78
C LEU A 143 -29.17 -73.52 68.41
N GLY A 144 -30.14 -74.31 67.95
CA GLY A 144 -30.83 -74.13 66.67
C GLY A 144 -30.19 -74.87 65.47
N MET A 145 -28.92 -75.27 65.52
CA MET A 145 -28.31 -76.01 64.40
C MET A 145 -28.90 -77.40 64.18
N VAL A 146 -29.39 -78.05 65.25
CA VAL A 146 -30.05 -79.35 65.14
C VAL A 146 -31.32 -79.21 64.29
N ASP A 147 -32.10 -78.14 64.51
CA ASP A 147 -33.30 -77.85 63.73
C ASP A 147 -32.96 -77.51 62.27
N GLU A 148 -31.88 -76.78 62.01
CA GLU A 148 -31.43 -76.46 60.65
C GLU A 148 -30.98 -77.70 59.85
N ILE A 149 -30.29 -78.64 60.51
CA ILE A 149 -29.88 -79.91 59.90
C ILE A 149 -31.12 -80.77 59.61
N LEU A 150 -32.07 -80.83 60.54
CA LEU A 150 -33.34 -81.55 60.36
C LEU A 150 -34.15 -80.93 59.20
N ALA A 151 -34.22 -79.60 59.11
CA ALA A 151 -34.95 -78.87 58.06
C ALA A 151 -34.21 -78.74 56.71
N ASP A 152 -32.92 -79.13 56.62
CA ASP A 152 -32.03 -79.01 55.45
C ASP A 152 -31.99 -77.62 54.78
N LYS A 153 -32.02 -76.57 55.59
CA LYS A 153 -31.94 -75.20 55.10
C LYS A 153 -30.59 -74.96 54.42
N ASP A 154 -30.58 -74.31 53.25
CA ASP A 154 -29.36 -74.03 52.45
C ASP A 154 -28.51 -75.26 52.06
N ASN A 155 -29.15 -76.43 51.92
CA ASN A 155 -28.48 -77.71 51.71
C ASN A 155 -27.47 -78.03 52.83
N ALA A 156 -27.81 -77.68 54.07
CA ALA A 156 -26.97 -77.91 55.25
C ALA A 156 -26.57 -79.38 55.38
N ARG A 157 -27.48 -80.34 55.13
CA ARG A 157 -27.16 -81.77 55.17
C ARG A 157 -26.14 -82.14 54.10
N ARG A 158 -26.32 -81.66 52.87
CA ARG A 158 -25.37 -81.91 51.78
C ARG A 158 -23.98 -81.38 52.12
N ARG A 159 -23.88 -80.15 52.66
CA ARG A 159 -22.59 -79.58 53.08
C ARG A 159 -21.95 -80.40 54.19
N MET A 160 -22.74 -80.88 55.15
CA MET A 160 -22.28 -81.78 56.21
C MET A 160 -21.73 -83.09 55.62
N PHE A 161 -22.45 -83.73 54.68
CA PHE A 161 -21.97 -84.92 53.98
C PHE A 161 -20.72 -84.64 53.12
N GLU A 162 -20.66 -83.51 52.42
CA GLU A 162 -19.49 -83.10 51.61
C GLU A 162 -18.26 -82.81 52.48
N GLN A 163 -18.45 -82.36 53.73
CA GLN A 163 -17.38 -82.20 54.71
C GLN A 163 -16.96 -83.54 55.32
N ALA A 164 -17.91 -84.38 55.71
CA ALA A 164 -17.64 -85.72 56.24
C ALA A 164 -16.92 -86.61 55.20
N ALA A 165 -17.26 -86.47 53.91
CA ALA A 165 -16.61 -87.17 52.81
C ALA A 165 -15.26 -86.55 52.38
N GLY A 166 -14.84 -85.42 52.97
CA GLY A 166 -13.55 -84.79 52.67
C GLY A 166 -13.40 -84.17 51.27
N ILE A 167 -14.48 -84.03 50.49
CA ILE A 167 -14.42 -83.58 49.08
C ILE A 167 -14.46 -82.06 48.88
N SER A 168 -14.63 -81.32 49.97
CA SER A 168 -14.83 -79.86 49.95
C SER A 168 -13.61 -79.10 49.40
N LYS A 169 -12.38 -79.55 49.72
CA LYS A 169 -11.12 -78.93 49.27
C LYS A 169 -10.91 -79.05 47.76
N TYR A 170 -11.17 -80.23 47.20
CA TYR A 170 -11.04 -80.49 45.76
C TYR A 170 -12.01 -79.62 44.94
N LYS A 171 -13.28 -79.56 45.35
CA LYS A 171 -14.33 -78.79 44.65
C LYS A 171 -14.00 -77.29 44.60
N LYS A 172 -13.49 -76.74 45.71
CA LYS A 172 -13.05 -75.33 45.79
C LYS A 172 -11.87 -75.06 44.84
N ARG A 173 -10.84 -75.91 44.85
CA ARG A 173 -9.68 -75.77 43.94
C ARG A 173 -10.05 -75.89 42.45
N LYS A 174 -10.95 -76.83 42.11
CA LYS A 174 -11.44 -77.00 40.73
C LYS A 174 -12.10 -75.72 40.21
N ARG A 175 -12.97 -75.10 41.02
CA ARG A 175 -13.65 -73.86 40.65
C ARG A 175 -12.69 -72.68 40.47
N GLU A 176 -11.73 -72.52 41.38
CA GLU A 176 -10.70 -71.47 41.29
C GLU A 176 -9.85 -71.63 40.01
N THR A 177 -9.50 -72.87 39.65
CA THR A 177 -8.68 -73.17 38.46
C THR A 177 -9.43 -72.88 37.17
N LEU A 178 -10.71 -73.27 37.07
CA LEU A 178 -11.54 -72.98 35.90
C LEU A 178 -11.71 -71.49 35.65
N ASN A 179 -11.88 -70.69 36.71
CA ASN A 179 -11.97 -69.24 36.58
C ASN A 179 -10.66 -68.63 36.09
N LYS A 180 -9.51 -69.12 36.56
CA LYS A 180 -8.20 -68.66 36.08
C LYS A 180 -7.99 -68.98 34.60
N LEU A 181 -8.31 -70.20 34.18
CA LEU A 181 -8.21 -70.60 32.77
C LEU A 181 -9.06 -69.70 31.88
N LYS A 182 -10.30 -69.41 32.27
CA LYS A 182 -11.18 -68.51 31.52
C LYS A 182 -10.57 -67.12 31.36
N SER A 183 -10.05 -66.54 32.44
CA SER A 183 -9.38 -65.23 32.39
C SER A 183 -8.18 -65.23 31.44
N THR A 184 -7.36 -66.29 31.45
CA THR A 184 -6.19 -66.39 30.58
C THR A 184 -6.58 -66.55 29.11
N THR A 185 -7.69 -67.23 28.80
CA THR A 185 -8.21 -67.29 27.43
C THR A 185 -8.65 -65.90 26.94
N GLU A 186 -9.39 -65.15 27.76
CA GLU A 186 -9.79 -63.78 27.44
C GLU A 186 -8.57 -62.85 27.22
N ASP A 187 -7.50 -63.03 28.00
CA ASP A 187 -6.26 -62.29 27.82
C ASP A 187 -5.54 -62.65 26.50
N LEU A 188 -5.58 -63.92 26.07
CA LEU A 188 -4.98 -64.36 24.81
C LEU A 188 -5.72 -63.80 23.60
N ASP A 189 -7.05 -63.84 23.60
CA ASP A 189 -7.88 -63.28 22.53
C ASP A 189 -7.54 -61.80 22.31
N ARG A 190 -7.36 -61.05 23.41
CA ARG A 190 -6.95 -59.64 23.36
C ARG A 190 -5.56 -59.44 22.75
N VAL A 191 -4.61 -60.34 23.02
CA VAL A 191 -3.27 -60.26 22.43
C VAL A 191 -3.32 -60.52 20.93
N GLU A 192 -4.15 -61.46 20.47
CA GLU A 192 -4.34 -61.74 19.05
C GLU A 192 -4.95 -60.54 18.31
N ASP A 193 -5.96 -59.90 18.89
CA ASP A 193 -6.57 -58.68 18.34
C ASP A 193 -5.54 -57.54 18.20
N LEU A 194 -4.73 -57.31 19.24
CA LEU A 194 -3.67 -56.29 19.21
C LEU A 194 -2.60 -56.61 18.16
N LEU A 195 -2.23 -57.88 18.00
CA LEU A 195 -1.28 -58.29 16.97
C LEU A 195 -1.85 -58.07 15.56
N PHE A 196 -3.14 -58.35 15.35
CA PHE A 196 -3.80 -58.08 14.07
C PHE A 196 -3.78 -56.58 13.74
N GLU A 197 -4.10 -55.73 14.71
CA GLU A 197 -4.08 -54.28 14.55
C GLU A 197 -2.67 -53.75 14.24
N ILE A 198 -1.66 -54.19 15.02
CA ILE A 198 -0.27 -53.78 14.83
C ILE A 198 0.25 -54.20 13.44
N ASN A 199 -0.06 -55.41 12.99
CA ASN A 199 0.36 -55.89 11.66
C ASN A 199 -0.25 -55.05 10.53
N ASN A 200 -1.51 -54.66 10.66
CA ASN A 200 -2.17 -53.81 9.66
C ASN A 200 -1.55 -52.39 9.66
N ASN A 201 -1.24 -51.85 10.84
CA ASN A 201 -0.53 -50.58 10.98
C ASN A 201 0.89 -50.65 10.39
N LEU A 202 1.61 -51.75 10.58
CA LEU A 202 2.94 -51.95 10.01
C LEU A 202 2.89 -51.97 8.47
N ALA A 203 1.92 -52.66 7.88
CA ALA A 203 1.76 -52.72 6.43
C ALA A 203 1.45 -51.33 5.81
N THR A 204 0.68 -50.49 6.51
CA THR A 204 0.41 -49.11 6.05
C THR A 204 1.65 -48.23 6.17
N LEU A 205 2.38 -48.31 7.29
CA LEU A 205 3.64 -47.58 7.49
C LEU A 205 4.71 -47.98 6.47
N GLU A 206 4.81 -49.26 6.10
CA GLU A 206 5.75 -49.72 5.07
C GLU A 206 5.41 -49.12 3.70
N LYS A 207 4.13 -49.07 3.32
CA LYS A 207 3.69 -48.41 2.07
C LYS A 207 4.01 -46.92 2.09
N GLN A 208 3.82 -46.24 3.22
CA GLN A 208 4.16 -44.83 3.39
C GLN A 208 5.68 -44.62 3.26
N ALA A 209 6.51 -45.44 3.91
CA ALA A 209 7.96 -45.37 3.81
C ALA A 209 8.45 -45.56 2.37
N LYS A 210 7.89 -46.52 1.61
CA LYS A 210 8.22 -46.74 0.19
C LYS A 210 7.86 -45.52 -0.67
N ARG A 211 6.68 -44.91 -0.46
CA ARG A 211 6.27 -43.69 -1.17
C ARG A 211 7.20 -42.52 -0.86
N THR A 212 7.55 -42.33 0.41
CA THR A 212 8.46 -41.27 0.86
C THR A 212 9.85 -41.44 0.28
N LYS A 213 10.38 -42.67 0.25
CA LYS A 213 11.66 -42.97 -0.41
C LYS A 213 11.62 -42.59 -1.90
N ARG A 214 10.56 -42.99 -2.61
CA ARG A 214 10.39 -42.63 -4.02
C ARG A 214 10.29 -41.12 -4.25
N TYR A 215 9.61 -40.41 -3.35
CA TYR A 215 9.55 -38.95 -3.38
C TYR A 215 10.94 -38.33 -3.26
N PHE A 216 11.77 -38.80 -2.33
CA PHE A 216 13.14 -38.28 -2.16
C PHE A 216 14.02 -38.57 -3.39
N GLU A 217 13.91 -39.76 -3.99
CA GLU A 217 14.61 -40.09 -5.25
C GLU A 217 14.22 -39.15 -6.38
N LEU A 218 12.91 -38.91 -6.57
CA LEU A 218 12.40 -37.99 -7.60
C LEU A 218 12.79 -36.54 -7.32
N LYS A 219 12.79 -36.12 -6.06
CA LYS A 219 13.18 -34.77 -5.64
C LYS A 219 14.65 -34.51 -5.93
N GLU A 220 15.52 -35.48 -5.67
CA GLU A 220 16.94 -35.35 -5.97
C GLU A 220 17.18 -35.32 -7.49
N GLY A 221 16.48 -36.17 -8.26
CA GLY A 221 16.52 -36.11 -9.72
C GLY A 221 16.05 -34.76 -10.28
N TYR A 222 14.95 -34.22 -9.75
CA TYR A 222 14.46 -32.89 -10.11
C TYR A 222 15.50 -31.80 -9.79
N LYS A 223 16.12 -31.86 -8.61
CA LYS A 223 17.15 -30.90 -8.20
C LYS A 223 18.35 -30.94 -9.15
N GLN A 224 18.83 -32.12 -9.53
CA GLN A 224 19.93 -32.25 -10.49
C GLN A 224 19.58 -31.66 -11.87
N LEU A 225 18.40 -31.98 -12.41
CA LEU A 225 17.93 -31.43 -13.68
C LEU A 225 17.72 -29.91 -13.62
N SER A 226 17.22 -29.40 -12.50
CA SER A 226 17.03 -27.97 -12.27
C SER A 226 18.36 -27.22 -12.24
N LEU A 227 19.38 -27.78 -11.57
CA LEU A 227 20.73 -27.22 -11.56
C LEU A 227 21.38 -27.24 -12.95
N GLN A 228 21.20 -28.32 -13.72
CA GLN A 228 21.69 -28.39 -15.10
C GLN A 228 21.02 -27.35 -16.01
N LEU A 229 19.70 -27.18 -15.90
CA LEU A 229 18.97 -26.16 -16.64
C LEU A 229 19.43 -24.75 -16.26
N ALA A 230 19.67 -24.50 -14.96
CA ALA A 230 20.19 -23.23 -14.49
C ALA A 230 21.58 -22.94 -15.06
N ALA A 231 22.49 -23.92 -15.04
CA ALA A 231 23.82 -23.80 -15.63
C ALA A 231 23.76 -23.48 -17.14
N LEU A 232 22.92 -24.18 -17.91
CA LEU A 232 22.71 -23.90 -19.33
C LEU A 232 22.18 -22.49 -19.57
N LYS A 233 21.17 -22.05 -18.80
CA LYS A 233 20.63 -20.70 -18.90
C LYS A 233 21.67 -19.63 -18.58
N THR A 234 22.48 -19.83 -17.53
CA THR A 234 23.56 -18.92 -17.18
C THR A 234 24.60 -18.84 -18.30
N GLN A 235 24.95 -19.98 -18.91
CA GLN A 235 25.87 -20.01 -20.04
C GLN A 235 25.32 -19.23 -21.25
N THR A 236 24.04 -19.43 -21.60
CA THR A 236 23.38 -18.67 -22.68
C THR A 236 23.36 -17.17 -22.38
N LEU A 237 23.02 -16.77 -21.15
CA LEU A 237 23.02 -15.37 -20.73
C LEU A 237 24.44 -14.77 -20.78
N GLN A 238 25.45 -15.53 -20.39
CA GLN A 238 26.84 -15.08 -20.44
C GLN A 238 27.34 -14.91 -21.88
N GLN A 239 26.89 -15.76 -22.81
CA GLN A 239 27.17 -15.62 -24.23
C GLN A 239 26.47 -14.38 -24.82
N GLN A 240 25.18 -14.20 -24.52
CA GLN A 240 24.44 -13.00 -24.92
C GLN A 240 25.08 -11.73 -24.36
N TYR A 241 25.54 -11.75 -23.10
CA TYR A 241 26.25 -10.63 -22.50
C TYR A 241 27.54 -10.29 -23.25
N LYS A 242 28.35 -11.31 -23.60
CA LYS A 242 29.56 -11.09 -24.41
C LYS A 242 29.26 -10.51 -25.78
N GLU A 243 28.25 -11.03 -26.47
CA GLU A 243 27.82 -10.49 -27.77
C GLU A 243 27.35 -9.03 -27.66
N LEU A 244 26.57 -8.71 -26.62
CA LEU A 244 26.11 -7.36 -26.37
C LEU A 244 27.26 -6.43 -26.02
N GLN A 245 28.22 -6.90 -25.23
CA GLN A 245 29.42 -6.14 -24.88
C GLN A 245 30.28 -5.85 -26.12
N THR A 246 30.44 -6.81 -27.04
CA THR A 246 31.15 -6.57 -28.30
C THR A 246 30.42 -5.55 -29.19
N LYS A 247 29.08 -5.58 -29.22
CA LYS A 247 28.29 -4.57 -29.94
C LYS A 247 28.40 -3.19 -29.31
N LEU A 248 28.41 -3.12 -27.97
CA LEU A 248 28.57 -1.86 -27.25
C LEU A 248 29.93 -1.22 -27.56
N VAL A 249 31.02 -1.98 -27.51
CA VAL A 249 32.36 -1.47 -27.85
C VAL A 249 32.41 -0.97 -29.29
N ALA A 250 31.83 -1.71 -30.24
CA ALA A 250 31.76 -1.27 -31.64
C ALA A 250 30.97 0.03 -31.81
N GLU A 251 29.87 0.21 -31.06
CA GLU A 251 29.07 1.43 -31.11
C GLU A 251 29.76 2.61 -30.40
N GLU A 252 30.48 2.37 -29.31
CA GLU A 252 31.33 3.37 -28.66
C GLU A 252 32.46 3.85 -29.58
N ASP A 253 33.07 2.94 -30.33
CA ASP A 253 34.09 3.28 -31.34
C ASP A 253 33.48 4.09 -32.50
N ASN A 254 32.30 3.71 -33.00
CA ASN A 254 31.56 4.50 -34.00
C ASN A 254 31.23 5.91 -33.48
N TYR A 255 30.76 6.01 -32.24
CA TYR A 255 30.45 7.29 -31.61
C TYR A 255 31.68 8.19 -31.54
N ARG A 256 32.82 7.65 -31.08
CA ARG A 256 34.09 8.40 -31.05
C ARG A 256 34.54 8.83 -32.44
N GLN A 257 34.33 8.00 -33.46
CA GLN A 257 34.66 8.38 -34.84
C GLN A 257 33.81 9.57 -35.30
N VAL A 258 32.49 9.53 -35.06
CA VAL A 258 31.58 10.64 -35.39
C VAL A 258 31.92 11.90 -34.60
N GLU A 259 32.29 11.77 -33.32
CA GLU A 259 32.73 12.89 -32.48
C GLU A 259 34.00 13.55 -33.06
N VAL A 260 34.98 12.76 -33.49
CA VAL A 260 36.19 13.27 -34.16
C VAL A 260 35.84 13.96 -35.49
N GLU A 261 34.95 13.38 -36.30
CA GLU A 261 34.48 14.00 -37.54
C GLU A 261 33.75 15.32 -37.29
N GLN A 262 32.93 15.39 -36.24
CA GLN A 262 32.25 16.62 -35.83
C GLN A 262 33.26 17.72 -35.46
N VAL A 263 34.25 17.41 -34.64
CA VAL A 263 35.30 18.36 -34.24
C VAL A 263 36.08 18.87 -35.47
N GLN A 264 36.37 17.99 -36.44
CA GLN A 264 37.02 18.38 -37.69
C GLN A 264 36.14 19.33 -38.52
N LEU A 265 34.83 19.06 -38.62
CA LEU A 265 33.88 19.91 -39.31
C LEU A 265 33.71 21.27 -38.62
N GLU A 266 33.68 21.31 -37.30
CA GLU A 266 33.64 22.56 -36.52
C GLU A 266 34.90 23.40 -36.74
N ALA A 267 36.08 22.77 -36.72
CA ALA A 267 37.33 23.46 -37.04
C ALA A 267 37.36 24.02 -38.47
N LEU A 268 36.80 23.27 -39.43
CA LEU A 268 36.65 23.73 -40.81
C LEU A 268 35.69 24.91 -40.92
N LEU A 269 34.56 24.85 -40.22
CA LEU A 269 33.56 25.93 -40.17
C LEU A 269 34.14 27.21 -39.58
N GLU A 270 34.88 27.12 -38.47
CA GLU A 270 35.56 28.27 -37.86
C GLU A 270 36.61 28.86 -38.80
N LYS A 271 37.37 28.02 -39.53
CA LYS A 271 38.29 28.49 -40.56
C LYS A 271 37.56 29.25 -41.68
N GLN A 272 36.41 28.77 -42.12
CA GLN A 272 35.59 29.44 -43.13
C GLN A 272 34.97 30.75 -42.62
N ARG A 273 34.50 30.78 -41.37
CA ARG A 273 33.98 31.99 -40.72
C ARG A 273 35.05 33.08 -40.66
N LYS A 274 36.25 32.72 -40.20
CA LYS A 274 37.39 33.65 -40.20
C LYS A 274 37.68 34.19 -41.60
N ALA A 275 37.76 33.30 -42.60
CA ALA A 275 38.00 33.72 -43.98
C ALA A 275 36.88 34.63 -44.53
N ASN A 276 35.64 34.49 -44.06
CA ASN A 276 34.54 35.38 -44.44
C ASN A 276 34.66 36.76 -43.78
N ILE A 277 35.02 36.80 -42.49
CA ILE A 277 35.28 38.06 -41.77
C ILE A 277 36.43 38.82 -42.43
N ASP A 278 37.52 38.13 -42.80
CA ASP A 278 38.65 38.75 -43.50
C ASP A 278 38.19 39.38 -44.84
N LYS A 279 37.33 38.67 -45.60
CA LYS A 279 36.73 39.21 -46.84
C LYS A 279 35.79 40.40 -46.60
N GLU A 280 35.01 40.40 -45.53
CA GLU A 280 34.15 41.53 -45.16
C GLU A 280 34.97 42.76 -44.78
N GLN A 281 36.09 42.56 -44.06
CA GLN A 281 37.03 43.64 -43.75
C GLN A 281 37.68 44.21 -45.02
N ASP A 282 38.13 43.34 -45.92
CA ASP A 282 38.67 43.75 -47.23
C ASP A 282 37.63 44.53 -48.04
N LEU A 283 36.38 44.05 -48.08
CA LEU A 283 35.28 44.74 -48.75
C LEU A 283 35.03 46.14 -48.14
N SER A 284 35.01 46.23 -46.81
CA SER A 284 34.85 47.51 -46.11
C SER A 284 36.00 48.48 -46.40
N ALA A 285 37.24 47.99 -46.43
CA ALA A 285 38.41 48.78 -46.78
C ALA A 285 38.31 49.30 -48.22
N ARG A 286 37.97 48.44 -49.18
CA ARG A 286 37.75 48.85 -50.58
C ARG A 286 36.59 49.84 -50.72
N GLN A 287 35.51 49.69 -49.96
CA GLN A 287 34.40 50.63 -49.98
C GLN A 287 34.82 52.02 -49.44
N LYS A 288 35.68 52.07 -48.42
CA LYS A 288 36.25 53.34 -47.94
C LYS A 288 37.14 53.99 -48.99
N GLU A 289 38.05 53.23 -49.60
CA GLU A 289 38.90 53.74 -50.70
C GLU A 289 38.05 54.30 -51.85
N VAL A 290 36.99 53.59 -52.26
CA VAL A 290 36.07 54.07 -53.30
C VAL A 290 35.38 55.37 -52.87
N ASN A 291 34.90 55.46 -51.64
CA ASN A 291 34.24 56.67 -51.14
C ASN A 291 35.21 57.87 -51.06
N GLU A 292 36.47 57.64 -50.68
CA GLU A 292 37.52 58.66 -50.68
C GLU A 292 37.83 59.14 -52.10
N LEU A 293 37.98 58.22 -53.06
CA LEU A 293 38.19 58.56 -54.48
C LEU A 293 36.98 59.33 -55.05
N VAL A 294 35.76 58.94 -54.72
CA VAL A 294 34.54 59.67 -55.12
C VAL A 294 34.50 61.07 -54.49
N GLY A 295 34.94 61.21 -53.24
CA GLY A 295 35.12 62.50 -52.57
C GLY A 295 36.11 63.38 -53.31
N GLN A 296 37.30 62.86 -53.62
CA GLN A 296 38.33 63.57 -54.39
C GLN A 296 37.83 63.98 -55.78
N ILE A 297 37.09 63.11 -56.47
CA ILE A 297 36.49 63.45 -57.77
C ILE A 297 35.50 64.61 -57.62
N ARG A 298 34.64 64.61 -56.59
CA ARG A 298 33.70 65.70 -56.35
C ARG A 298 34.40 67.02 -56.02
N ASP A 299 35.46 66.97 -55.23
CA ASP A 299 36.26 68.15 -54.90
C ASP A 299 36.92 68.70 -56.17
N MET A 300 37.52 67.85 -57.00
CA MET A 300 38.10 68.23 -58.30
C MET A 300 37.06 68.79 -59.27
N GLU A 301 35.84 68.23 -59.31
CA GLU A 301 34.73 68.76 -60.12
C GLU A 301 34.23 70.12 -59.62
N ASN A 302 34.24 70.33 -58.30
CA ASN A 302 33.88 71.61 -57.70
C ASN A 302 34.96 72.66 -57.99
N ASP A 303 36.23 72.32 -57.79
CA ASP A 303 37.37 73.17 -58.14
C ASP A 303 37.36 73.54 -59.61
N LYS A 304 37.08 72.58 -60.51
CA LYS A 304 36.92 72.85 -61.94
C LYS A 304 35.82 73.89 -62.19
N ARG A 305 34.65 73.76 -61.55
CA ARG A 305 33.55 74.73 -61.67
C ARG A 305 33.95 76.12 -61.17
N VAL A 306 34.59 76.21 -60.01
CA VAL A 306 35.08 77.48 -59.45
C VAL A 306 36.11 78.12 -60.39
N MET A 307 37.01 77.33 -60.97
CA MET A 307 37.98 77.83 -61.95
C MET A 307 37.30 78.30 -63.24
N GLU A 308 36.29 77.60 -63.74
CA GLU A 308 35.49 78.04 -64.91
C GLU A 308 34.79 79.37 -64.64
N GLU A 309 34.15 79.54 -63.47
CA GLU A 309 33.56 80.82 -63.06
C GLU A 309 34.61 81.93 -62.96
N ARG A 310 35.79 81.62 -62.42
CA ARG A 310 36.89 82.59 -62.30
C ARG A 310 37.44 83.00 -63.66
N ILE A 311 37.55 82.07 -64.61
CA ILE A 311 37.92 82.36 -66.00
C ILE A 311 36.89 83.30 -66.62
N ASN A 312 35.59 82.97 -66.51
CA ASN A 312 34.51 83.83 -67.02
C ASN A 312 34.55 85.25 -66.41
N PHE A 313 34.81 85.36 -65.11
CA PHE A 313 34.95 86.65 -64.43
C PHE A 313 36.16 87.44 -64.93
N ILE A 314 37.31 86.78 -65.12
CA ILE A 314 38.52 87.42 -65.67
C ILE A 314 38.28 87.87 -67.11
N GLU A 315 37.61 87.08 -67.95
CA GLU A 315 37.27 87.48 -69.32
C GLU A 315 36.33 88.69 -69.34
N GLN A 316 35.31 88.73 -68.48
CA GLN A 316 34.44 89.89 -68.33
C GLN A 316 35.22 91.14 -67.90
N ASN A 317 36.14 91.00 -66.94
CA ASN A 317 36.99 92.11 -66.50
C ASN A 317 37.97 92.57 -67.57
N LYS A 318 38.55 91.64 -68.33
CA LYS A 318 39.40 91.96 -69.49
C LYS A 318 38.61 92.75 -70.54
N SER A 319 37.37 92.35 -70.83
CA SER A 319 36.48 93.06 -71.74
C SER A 319 36.17 94.49 -71.23
N LYS A 320 35.82 94.63 -69.94
CA LYS A 320 35.59 95.94 -69.30
C LYS A 320 36.84 96.83 -69.34
N ALA A 321 38.01 96.28 -69.01
CA ALA A 321 39.27 97.01 -69.03
C ALA A 321 39.63 97.46 -70.45
N ASN A 322 39.43 96.61 -71.46
CA ASN A 322 39.63 97.00 -72.87
C ASN A 322 38.69 98.12 -73.30
N ALA A 323 37.41 98.07 -72.89
CA ALA A 323 36.47 99.16 -73.16
C ALA A 323 36.90 100.47 -72.48
N GLN A 324 37.38 100.40 -71.24
CA GLN A 324 37.92 101.56 -70.53
C GLN A 324 39.19 102.13 -71.18
N ILE A 325 40.09 101.28 -71.65
CA ILE A 325 41.29 101.69 -72.41
C ILE A 325 40.88 102.46 -73.66
N LEU A 326 39.87 101.97 -74.40
CA LEU A 326 39.37 102.61 -75.60
C LEU A 326 38.75 103.99 -75.32
N ILE A 327 37.99 104.10 -74.22
CA ILE A 327 37.44 105.38 -73.73
C ILE A 327 38.55 106.33 -73.26
N ALA A 328 39.57 105.80 -72.57
CA ALA A 328 40.69 106.60 -72.11
C ALA A 328 41.54 107.11 -73.28
N GLN A 329 41.73 106.30 -74.33
CA GLN A 329 42.41 106.71 -75.56
C GLN A 329 41.66 107.82 -76.29
N SER A 330 40.34 107.70 -76.47
CA SER A 330 39.56 108.79 -77.05
C SER A 330 39.59 110.06 -76.20
N ARG A 331 39.69 109.91 -74.87
CA ARG A 331 39.87 111.05 -73.94
C ARG A 331 41.26 111.68 -74.03
N ILE A 332 42.31 110.88 -74.20
CA ILE A 332 43.67 111.37 -74.43
C ILE A 332 43.73 112.14 -75.74
N ASP A 333 43.14 111.61 -76.80
CA ASP A 333 43.08 112.30 -78.09
C ASP A 333 42.34 113.65 -77.96
N SER A 334 41.19 113.68 -77.27
CA SER A 334 40.47 114.94 -77.02
C SER A 334 41.29 115.94 -76.20
N LEU A 335 41.96 115.47 -75.14
CA LEU A 335 42.79 116.32 -74.29
C LEU A 335 44.04 116.83 -75.02
N GLN A 336 44.60 116.06 -75.96
CA GLN A 336 45.70 116.53 -76.81
C GLN A 336 45.28 117.69 -77.69
N THR A 337 44.09 117.63 -78.30
CA THR A 337 43.49 118.77 -78.99
C THR A 337 43.29 119.98 -78.09
N GLU A 338 42.75 119.79 -76.88
CA GLU A 338 42.58 120.88 -75.90
C GLU A 338 43.93 121.49 -75.46
N ILE A 339 44.97 120.68 -75.29
CA ILE A 339 46.32 121.16 -74.94
C ILE A 339 46.92 122.01 -76.06
N GLU A 340 46.71 121.63 -77.32
CA GLU A 340 47.17 122.42 -78.46
C GLU A 340 46.43 123.77 -78.54
N GLU A 341 45.13 123.80 -78.24
CA GLU A 341 44.36 125.05 -78.08
C GLU A 341 44.88 125.91 -76.93
N TYR A 342 45.11 125.32 -75.75
CA TYR A 342 45.64 126.04 -74.59
C TYR A 342 47.07 126.55 -74.79
N ARG A 343 47.92 125.84 -75.53
CA ARG A 343 49.26 126.33 -75.89
C ARG A 343 49.18 127.60 -76.72
N GLN A 344 48.17 127.70 -77.59
CA GLN A 344 47.92 128.90 -78.37
C GLN A 344 47.52 130.06 -77.45
N THR A 345 46.62 129.83 -76.49
CA THR A 345 46.17 130.85 -75.51
C THR A 345 47.29 131.28 -74.54
N VAL A 346 48.09 130.35 -74.03
CA VAL A 346 49.21 130.66 -73.12
C VAL A 346 50.27 131.51 -73.80
N ASN A 347 50.44 131.37 -75.12
CA ASN A 347 51.36 132.22 -75.87
C ASN A 347 50.83 133.66 -76.02
N GLU A 348 49.51 133.84 -76.04
CA GLU A 348 48.85 135.15 -75.97
C GLU A 348 48.97 135.75 -74.57
N ASP A 349 48.72 134.96 -73.51
CA ASP A 349 48.80 135.42 -72.12
C ASP A 349 50.23 135.78 -71.67
N LYS A 350 51.27 135.09 -72.15
CA LYS A 350 52.66 135.45 -71.87
C LYS A 350 53.05 136.82 -72.43
N GLN A 351 52.39 137.28 -73.49
CA GLN A 351 52.58 138.65 -73.96
C GLN A 351 51.94 139.67 -73.00
N LEU A 352 50.89 139.28 -72.26
CA LEU A 352 50.19 140.11 -71.28
C LEU A 352 50.90 140.16 -69.91
N GLU A 353 51.44 139.02 -69.44
CA GLU A 353 52.15 138.91 -68.16
C GLU A 353 53.40 139.81 -68.09
N ALA A 354 54.14 139.91 -69.19
CA ALA A 354 55.32 140.79 -69.29
C ALA A 354 54.98 142.27 -69.05
N GLU A 355 53.74 142.70 -69.35
CA GLU A 355 53.27 144.07 -69.10
C GLU A 355 52.92 144.30 -67.61
N LEU A 356 52.33 143.29 -66.94
CA LEU A 356 51.85 143.39 -65.55
C LEU A 356 52.97 143.26 -64.51
N GLN A 357 54.01 142.47 -64.79
CA GLN A 357 55.11 142.26 -63.84
C GLN A 357 55.93 143.54 -63.58
N ARG A 358 55.86 144.50 -64.50
CA ARG A 358 56.43 145.84 -64.32
C ARG A 358 55.69 146.68 -63.26
N GLN A 359 54.47 146.33 -62.89
CA GLN A 359 53.62 147.09 -61.96
C GLN A 359 53.70 146.59 -60.51
N LEU A 360 54.13 145.34 -60.26
CA LEU A 360 54.08 144.69 -58.94
C LEU A 360 55.30 144.99 -58.05
N GLU A 361 56.49 145.21 -58.63
CA GLU A 361 57.73 145.46 -57.88
C GLU A 361 57.70 146.76 -57.04
N GLU A 362 56.76 147.67 -57.29
CA GLU A 362 56.59 148.90 -56.50
C GLU A 362 55.88 148.67 -55.14
N ALA A 363 55.11 147.58 -54.94
CA ALA A 363 54.18 147.46 -53.80
C ALA A 363 54.70 146.69 -52.56
N GLU A 364 55.67 145.78 -52.72
CA GLU A 364 56.03 144.80 -51.67
C GLU A 364 56.91 145.35 -50.53
N LYS A 365 57.37 146.60 -50.59
CA LYS A 365 58.31 147.16 -49.61
C LYS A 365 57.72 147.51 -48.23
N HIS A 366 56.40 147.46 -48.04
CA HIS A 366 55.75 148.12 -46.89
C HIS A 366 55.29 147.23 -45.71
N LEU A 367 55.25 145.88 -45.80
CA LEU A 367 54.38 145.09 -44.91
C LEU A 367 55.05 144.20 -43.84
N SER A 368 56.37 144.24 -43.64
CA SER A 368 57.08 143.17 -42.89
C SER A 368 57.25 143.34 -41.36
N GLN A 369 56.65 144.33 -40.68
CA GLN A 369 57.16 144.75 -39.35
C GLN A 369 56.41 144.27 -38.09
N ILE A 370 55.27 143.56 -38.12
CA ILE A 370 54.45 143.41 -36.88
C ILE A 370 53.87 142.00 -36.72
N THR A 371 54.59 141.04 -36.11
CA THR A 371 53.94 139.89 -35.44
C THR A 371 54.90 139.09 -34.55
N GLN A 372 55.13 139.56 -33.32
CA GLN A 372 55.81 138.81 -32.27
C GLN A 372 55.29 139.31 -30.91
N ASN A 373 54.48 138.51 -30.18
CA ASN A 373 54.28 138.51 -28.71
C ASN A 373 52.89 137.98 -28.28
N HIS A 374 52.79 136.71 -27.82
CA HIS A 374 51.80 136.34 -26.78
C HIS A 374 52.05 134.94 -26.17
N SER A 375 52.75 134.85 -25.03
CA SER A 375 52.85 133.59 -24.28
C SER A 375 53.11 133.83 -22.78
N ALA A 376 52.05 133.93 -21.96
CA ALA A 376 52.10 133.72 -20.50
C ALA A 376 50.69 133.77 -19.87
N LEU A 377 50.11 132.62 -19.46
CA LEU A 377 49.04 132.45 -18.42
C LEU A 377 48.59 130.97 -18.33
N LYS A 378 49.32 130.11 -17.57
CA LYS A 378 49.06 128.66 -17.44
C LYS A 378 49.31 128.10 -16.02
N ALA A 379 48.90 128.80 -14.96
CA ALA A 379 49.30 128.42 -13.59
C ALA A 379 48.18 128.33 -12.52
N GLU A 380 46.89 128.42 -12.87
CA GLU A 380 45.78 128.38 -11.88
C GLU A 380 44.89 127.12 -11.94
N LEU A 381 45.18 126.10 -12.75
CA LEU A 381 44.27 124.97 -13.01
C LEU A 381 44.43 123.74 -12.08
N ASP A 382 45.54 123.60 -11.34
CA ASP A 382 45.91 122.31 -10.73
C ASP A 382 45.26 122.01 -9.36
N GLU A 383 44.59 122.95 -8.68
CA GLU A 383 44.05 122.71 -7.32
C GLU A 383 42.65 122.05 -7.31
N ILE A 384 41.92 122.08 -8.42
CA ILE A 384 40.52 121.62 -8.50
C ILE A 384 40.39 120.10 -8.75
N MET A 385 41.42 119.42 -9.26
CA MET A 385 41.33 117.99 -9.65
C MET A 385 41.39 116.98 -8.48
N SER A 386 41.94 117.36 -7.31
CA SER A 386 42.18 116.40 -6.22
C SER A 386 40.92 115.96 -5.45
N LYS A 387 39.80 116.71 -5.50
CA LYS A 387 38.58 116.38 -4.74
C LYS A 387 37.61 115.44 -5.48
N GLN A 388 37.81 115.20 -6.78
CA GLN A 388 36.96 114.32 -7.60
C GLN A 388 37.24 112.82 -7.37
N GLN A 389 38.49 112.44 -7.08
CA GLN A 389 38.94 111.04 -7.15
C GLN A 389 38.50 110.14 -5.97
N ALA A 390 38.05 110.73 -4.85
CA ALA A 390 37.67 109.98 -3.66
C ALA A 390 36.25 109.38 -3.72
N VAL A 391 35.32 110.03 -4.43
CA VAL A 391 33.91 109.63 -4.50
C VAL A 391 33.67 108.51 -5.52
N GLU A 392 34.53 108.40 -6.54
CA GLU A 392 34.42 107.36 -7.59
C GLU A 392 34.83 105.95 -7.10
N ARG A 393 35.66 105.82 -6.05
CA ARG A 393 36.13 104.51 -5.55
C ARG A 393 35.07 103.75 -4.75
N GLU A 394 34.25 104.43 -3.95
CA GLU A 394 33.19 103.78 -3.16
C GLU A 394 32.04 103.23 -4.04
N LEU A 395 31.85 103.82 -5.23
CA LEU A 395 30.80 103.42 -6.17
C LEU A 395 31.13 102.07 -6.85
N PHE A 396 32.41 101.81 -7.09
CA PHE A 396 32.90 100.60 -7.77
C PHE A 396 32.78 99.31 -6.92
N GLU A 397 32.95 99.40 -5.58
CA GLU A 397 32.86 98.22 -4.71
C GLU A 397 31.43 97.67 -4.58
N LEU A 398 30.43 98.54 -4.54
CA LEU A 398 29.01 98.14 -4.49
C LEU A 398 28.54 97.50 -5.80
N GLU A 399 29.02 97.97 -6.95
CA GLU A 399 28.70 97.36 -8.26
C GLU A 399 29.27 95.93 -8.40
N LYS A 400 30.46 95.69 -7.86
CA LYS A 400 31.11 94.36 -7.85
C LYS A 400 30.31 93.34 -7.03
N GLN A 401 29.80 93.72 -5.86
CA GLN A 401 29.00 92.84 -4.99
C GLN A 401 27.69 92.40 -5.69
N LYS A 402 27.03 93.34 -6.39
CA LYS A 402 25.82 93.06 -7.17
C LYS A 402 26.08 92.07 -8.31
N ALA A 403 27.18 92.22 -9.04
CA ALA A 403 27.53 91.32 -10.14
C ALA A 403 27.74 89.86 -9.69
N ILE A 404 28.34 89.64 -8.50
CA ILE A 404 28.56 88.29 -7.94
C ILE A 404 27.23 87.62 -7.60
N ASN A 405 26.31 88.34 -6.95
CA ASN A 405 24.99 87.82 -6.59
C ASN A 405 24.14 87.50 -7.84
N THR A 406 24.20 88.33 -8.88
CA THR A 406 23.49 88.09 -10.15
C THR A 406 23.98 86.81 -10.83
N ASN A 407 25.30 86.58 -10.89
CA ASN A 407 25.86 85.35 -11.44
C ASN A 407 25.47 84.09 -10.63
N GLN A 408 25.39 84.20 -9.30
CA GLN A 408 24.90 83.09 -8.46
C GLN A 408 23.41 82.78 -8.70
N ILE A 409 22.58 83.80 -8.93
CA ILE A 409 21.17 83.62 -9.31
C ILE A 409 21.04 82.94 -10.67
N GLU A 410 21.83 83.34 -11.67
CA GLU A 410 21.80 82.73 -13.01
C GLU A 410 22.21 81.25 -12.99
N ASN A 411 23.24 80.89 -12.23
CA ASN A 411 23.66 79.49 -12.08
C ASN A 411 22.58 78.64 -11.40
N LEU A 412 21.99 79.14 -10.30
CA LEU A 412 20.90 78.43 -9.62
C LEU A 412 19.64 78.30 -10.48
N LEU A 413 19.36 79.26 -11.37
CA LEU A 413 18.26 79.16 -12.34
C LEU A 413 18.53 78.08 -13.41
N ARG A 414 19.76 77.99 -13.92
CA ARG A 414 20.17 76.92 -14.85
C ARG A 414 20.10 75.53 -14.20
N ASP A 415 20.52 75.42 -12.94
CA ASP A 415 20.43 74.14 -12.20
C ASP A 415 18.97 73.69 -11.99
N ILE A 416 18.05 74.64 -11.76
CA ILE A 416 16.61 74.36 -11.69
C ILE A 416 16.07 73.92 -13.05
N GLU A 417 16.42 74.62 -14.13
CA GLU A 417 15.98 74.29 -15.50
C GLU A 417 16.47 72.90 -15.93
N HIS A 418 17.73 72.57 -15.64
CA HIS A 418 18.28 71.24 -15.92
C HIS A 418 17.58 70.14 -15.11
N SER A 419 17.33 70.39 -13.83
CA SER A 419 16.59 69.45 -12.96
C SER A 419 15.13 69.27 -13.41
N GLU A 420 14.48 70.32 -13.91
CA GLU A 420 13.12 70.24 -14.45
C GLU A 420 13.05 69.42 -15.74
N GLU A 421 14.03 69.57 -16.63
CA GLU A 421 14.11 68.78 -17.86
C GLU A 421 14.38 67.29 -17.58
N GLU A 422 15.28 66.98 -16.64
CA GLU A 422 15.51 65.60 -16.20
C GLU A 422 14.26 64.97 -15.56
N VAL A 423 13.55 65.72 -14.71
CA VAL A 423 12.28 65.28 -14.10
C VAL A 423 11.21 65.03 -15.17
N ARG A 424 11.15 65.86 -16.22
CA ARG A 424 10.20 65.70 -17.33
C ARG A 424 10.49 64.43 -18.14
N LEU A 425 11.75 64.20 -18.51
CA LEU A 425 12.17 63.00 -19.24
C LEU A 425 11.90 61.72 -18.42
N LYS A 426 12.23 61.73 -17.13
CA LYS A 426 11.97 60.61 -16.20
C LYS A 426 10.48 60.42 -15.89
N GLY A 427 9.68 61.50 -15.92
CA GLY A 427 8.22 61.42 -15.80
C GLY A 427 7.57 60.66 -16.95
N ASN A 428 8.05 60.86 -18.18
CA ASN A 428 7.59 60.08 -19.34
C ASN A 428 7.99 58.60 -19.24
N GLU A 429 9.23 58.31 -18.79
CA GLU A 429 9.65 56.94 -18.49
C GLU A 429 8.75 56.28 -17.43
N ASN A 430 8.38 57.01 -16.37
CA ASN A 430 7.50 56.51 -15.31
C ASN A 430 6.11 56.11 -15.85
N ALA A 431 5.49 56.96 -16.68
CA ALA A 431 4.21 56.63 -17.32
C ALA A 431 4.29 55.35 -18.16
N THR A 432 5.40 55.16 -18.90
CA THR A 432 5.61 53.92 -19.67
C THR A 432 5.84 52.69 -18.77
N LEU A 433 6.52 52.85 -17.64
CA LEU A 433 6.73 51.79 -16.65
C LEU A 433 5.41 51.38 -15.98
N GLN A 434 4.57 52.33 -15.58
CA GLN A 434 3.24 52.08 -15.03
C GLN A 434 2.36 51.31 -16.01
N HIS A 435 2.36 51.70 -17.29
CA HIS A 435 1.59 51.00 -18.32
C HIS A 435 2.10 49.57 -18.55
N LYS A 436 3.42 49.34 -18.53
CA LYS A 436 4.02 48.00 -18.62
C LYS A 436 3.67 47.12 -17.42
N ILE A 437 3.74 47.66 -16.20
CA ILE A 437 3.35 46.93 -14.98
C ILE A 437 1.87 46.53 -15.04
N ALA A 438 0.98 47.45 -15.43
CA ALA A 438 -0.44 47.15 -15.59
C ALA A 438 -0.72 46.08 -16.67
N GLY A 439 0.09 46.06 -17.74
CA GLY A 439 0.06 44.99 -18.75
C GLY A 439 0.46 43.63 -18.18
N LEU A 440 1.61 43.57 -17.50
CA LEU A 440 2.12 42.37 -16.85
C LEU A 440 1.18 41.85 -15.75
N GLU A 441 0.47 42.73 -15.03
CA GLU A 441 -0.54 42.31 -14.03
C GLU A 441 -1.74 41.61 -14.66
N LYS A 442 -2.21 42.11 -15.82
CA LYS A 442 -3.28 41.45 -16.57
C LYS A 442 -2.83 40.09 -17.09
N GLU A 443 -1.60 40.00 -17.60
CA GLU A 443 -1.00 38.76 -18.08
C GLU A 443 -0.80 37.75 -16.95
N GLU A 444 -0.25 38.18 -15.81
CA GLU A 444 -0.09 37.35 -14.61
C GLU A 444 -1.43 36.79 -14.14
N LYS A 445 -2.49 37.61 -14.15
CA LYS A 445 -3.84 37.19 -13.77
C LYS A 445 -4.41 36.15 -14.74
N LEU A 446 -4.21 36.33 -16.05
CA LEU A 446 -4.66 35.38 -17.08
C LEU A 446 -3.94 34.03 -16.93
N LEU A 447 -2.61 34.05 -16.80
CA LEU A 447 -1.78 32.87 -16.60
C LEU A 447 -2.15 32.13 -15.30
N ARG A 448 -2.40 32.85 -14.19
CA ARG A 448 -2.90 32.24 -12.95
C ARG A 448 -4.23 31.52 -13.15
N GLN A 449 -5.16 32.13 -13.89
CA GLN A 449 -6.47 31.53 -14.13
C GLN A 449 -6.37 30.27 -15.00
N GLN A 450 -5.54 30.31 -16.05
CA GLN A 450 -5.25 29.15 -16.90
C GLN A 450 -4.57 28.01 -16.10
N LEU A 451 -3.58 28.35 -15.28
CA LEU A 451 -2.90 27.38 -14.41
C LEU A 451 -3.88 26.72 -13.44
N GLN A 452 -4.80 27.49 -12.84
CA GLN A 452 -5.82 26.95 -11.94
C GLN A 452 -6.76 25.98 -12.67
N THR A 453 -7.20 26.31 -13.89
CA THR A 453 -8.05 25.42 -14.69
C THR A 453 -7.35 24.11 -15.05
N LEU A 454 -6.07 24.17 -15.42
CA LEU A 454 -5.26 22.98 -15.73
C LEU A 454 -5.01 22.11 -14.50
N LEU A 455 -4.71 22.72 -13.34
CA LEU A 455 -4.54 21.99 -12.08
C LEU A 455 -5.81 21.24 -11.69
N GLN A 456 -6.98 21.87 -11.79
CA GLN A 456 -8.27 21.21 -11.52
C GLN A 456 -8.57 20.08 -12.51
N ALA A 457 -8.20 20.24 -13.79
CA ALA A 457 -8.36 19.18 -14.79
C ALA A 457 -7.44 17.98 -14.49
N GLU A 458 -6.19 18.23 -14.09
CA GLU A 458 -5.23 17.18 -13.73
C GLU A 458 -5.66 16.45 -12.44
N GLU A 459 -6.19 17.15 -11.43
CA GLU A 459 -6.73 16.54 -10.22
C GLU A 459 -7.95 15.64 -10.53
N LYS A 460 -8.87 16.11 -11.38
CA LYS A 460 -10.00 15.28 -11.87
C LYS A 460 -9.53 14.06 -12.66
N ARG A 461 -8.47 14.19 -13.47
CA ARG A 461 -7.88 13.08 -14.21
C ARG A 461 -7.26 12.05 -13.26
N GLN A 462 -6.51 12.52 -12.25
CA GLN A 462 -5.87 11.67 -11.23
C GLN A 462 -6.89 10.87 -10.42
N THR A 463 -7.95 11.54 -9.94
CA THR A 463 -9.05 10.87 -9.21
C THR A 463 -9.82 9.88 -10.09
N GLN A 464 -9.99 10.14 -11.38
CA GLN A 464 -10.58 9.18 -12.32
C GLN A 464 -9.68 7.97 -12.58
N LEU A 465 -8.35 8.17 -12.59
CA LEU A 465 -7.37 7.10 -12.70
C LEU A 465 -7.43 6.16 -11.49
N GLU A 466 -7.35 6.72 -10.27
CA GLU A 466 -7.41 5.95 -9.02
C GLU A 466 -8.71 5.12 -8.93
N ASN A 467 -9.86 5.76 -9.16
CA ASN A 467 -11.16 5.09 -9.15
C ASN A 467 -11.28 4.01 -10.26
N GLY A 468 -10.63 4.22 -11.41
CA GLY A 468 -10.65 3.26 -12.51
C GLY A 468 -9.73 2.07 -12.24
N GLU A 469 -8.57 2.29 -11.61
CA GLU A 469 -7.64 1.24 -11.20
C GLU A 469 -8.26 0.33 -10.13
N GLU A 470 -8.90 0.90 -9.11
CA GLU A 470 -9.61 0.13 -8.07
C GLU A 470 -10.72 -0.74 -8.68
N LYS A 471 -11.50 -0.19 -9.63
CA LYS A 471 -12.52 -0.96 -10.36
C LYS A 471 -11.92 -2.06 -11.22
N ALA A 472 -10.75 -1.84 -11.83
CA ALA A 472 -10.07 -2.84 -12.64
C ALA A 472 -9.54 -4.00 -11.80
N GLU A 473 -9.00 -3.72 -10.61
CA GLU A 473 -8.58 -4.74 -9.65
C GLU A 473 -9.78 -5.56 -9.16
N ALA A 474 -10.88 -4.90 -8.79
CA ALA A 474 -12.11 -5.57 -8.35
C ALA A 474 -12.69 -6.48 -9.45
N LEU A 475 -12.68 -6.04 -10.72
CA LEU A 475 -13.11 -6.86 -11.86
C LEU A 475 -12.17 -8.04 -12.09
N THR A 476 -10.85 -7.84 -11.97
CA THR A 476 -9.85 -8.90 -12.13
C THR A 476 -10.04 -9.99 -11.06
N ALA A 477 -10.29 -9.62 -9.81
CA ALA A 477 -10.58 -10.56 -8.73
C ALA A 477 -11.87 -11.35 -8.99
N LYS A 478 -12.93 -10.71 -9.49
CA LYS A 478 -14.18 -11.38 -9.89
C LYS A 478 -13.97 -12.39 -11.01
N ILE A 479 -13.21 -12.01 -12.05
CA ILE A 479 -12.87 -12.90 -13.17
C ILE A 479 -12.10 -14.12 -12.68
N GLN A 480 -11.08 -13.93 -11.83
CA GLN A 480 -10.31 -15.05 -11.26
C GLN A 480 -11.18 -16.01 -10.44
N LYS A 481 -12.15 -15.49 -9.69
CA LYS A 481 -13.09 -16.33 -8.94
C LYS A 481 -13.96 -17.17 -9.89
N ILE A 482 -14.54 -16.54 -10.91
CA ILE A 482 -15.37 -17.24 -11.90
C ILE A 482 -14.53 -18.28 -12.66
N HIS A 483 -13.31 -17.96 -13.05
CA HIS A 483 -12.42 -18.89 -13.76
C HIS A 483 -12.13 -20.14 -12.92
N ARG A 484 -11.87 -20.00 -11.61
CA ARG A 484 -11.69 -21.15 -10.70
C ARG A 484 -12.94 -22.01 -10.60
N ASP A 485 -14.11 -21.40 -10.47
CA ASP A 485 -15.39 -22.11 -10.42
C ASP A 485 -15.69 -22.83 -11.74
N LEU A 486 -15.31 -22.22 -12.87
CA LEU A 486 -15.49 -22.74 -14.21
C LEU A 486 -14.56 -23.94 -14.46
N ASP A 487 -13.29 -23.87 -14.05
CA ASP A 487 -12.36 -24.99 -14.11
C ASP A 487 -12.83 -26.17 -13.25
N ALA A 488 -13.31 -25.90 -12.03
CA ALA A 488 -13.88 -26.94 -11.17
C ALA A 488 -15.07 -27.65 -11.85
N LYS A 489 -16.02 -26.90 -12.42
CA LYS A 489 -17.18 -27.45 -13.14
C LYS A 489 -16.79 -28.18 -14.42
N ARG A 490 -15.81 -27.68 -15.19
CA ARG A 490 -15.29 -28.35 -16.39
C ARG A 490 -14.63 -29.67 -16.05
N ASN A 491 -13.83 -29.72 -14.98
CA ASN A 491 -13.21 -30.95 -14.51
C ASN A 491 -14.27 -31.95 -14.04
N GLU A 492 -15.29 -31.51 -13.30
CA GLU A 492 -16.42 -32.36 -12.90
C GLU A 492 -17.19 -32.89 -14.11
N TYR A 493 -17.46 -32.04 -15.11
CA TYR A 493 -18.11 -32.43 -16.36
C TYR A 493 -17.27 -33.46 -17.13
N GLN A 494 -15.96 -33.22 -17.32
CA GLN A 494 -15.07 -34.15 -18.04
C GLN A 494 -14.96 -35.49 -17.33
N LEU A 495 -14.80 -35.48 -16.01
CA LEU A 495 -14.78 -36.70 -15.20
C LEU A 495 -16.10 -37.47 -15.37
N THR A 496 -17.24 -36.80 -15.15
CA THR A 496 -18.56 -37.42 -15.25
C THR A 496 -18.82 -37.93 -16.68
N LYS A 497 -18.37 -37.19 -17.71
CA LYS A 497 -18.51 -37.56 -19.12
C LYS A 497 -17.68 -38.81 -19.42
N SER A 498 -16.41 -38.84 -18.99
CA SER A 498 -15.54 -40.00 -19.17
C SER A 498 -16.09 -41.25 -18.48
N MET A 499 -16.69 -41.11 -17.30
CA MET A 499 -17.33 -42.23 -16.59
C MET A 499 -18.60 -42.74 -17.28
N VAL A 500 -19.37 -41.84 -17.92
CA VAL A 500 -20.56 -42.21 -18.71
C VAL A 500 -20.15 -42.88 -20.02
N GLU A 501 -19.20 -42.31 -20.76
CA GLU A 501 -18.74 -42.86 -22.05
C GLU A 501 -18.02 -44.21 -21.89
N ASN A 502 -17.21 -44.36 -20.84
CA ASN A 502 -16.51 -45.61 -20.56
C ASN A 502 -17.37 -46.63 -19.80
N LEU A 503 -18.63 -46.29 -19.46
CA LEU A 503 -19.52 -47.12 -18.63
C LEU A 503 -18.79 -47.66 -17.39
N GLU A 504 -18.11 -46.76 -16.68
CA GLU A 504 -17.24 -47.08 -15.55
C GLU A 504 -18.10 -47.40 -14.31
N GLY A 505 -17.90 -48.60 -13.75
CA GLY A 505 -18.74 -49.16 -12.67
C GLY A 505 -19.90 -50.07 -13.11
N PHE A 506 -20.01 -50.38 -14.41
CA PHE A 506 -20.93 -51.38 -14.95
C PHE A 506 -20.22 -52.68 -15.37
N PRO A 507 -20.84 -53.86 -15.19
CA PRO A 507 -20.33 -55.15 -15.67
C PRO A 507 -20.04 -55.18 -17.19
N GLU A 508 -19.11 -56.05 -17.61
CA GLU A 508 -18.71 -56.20 -19.02
C GLU A 508 -19.89 -56.55 -19.95
N SER A 509 -20.89 -57.27 -19.44
CA SER A 509 -22.13 -57.62 -20.15
C SER A 509 -22.92 -56.38 -20.59
N ILE A 510 -22.96 -55.35 -19.75
CA ILE A 510 -23.65 -54.10 -20.05
C ILE A 510 -22.88 -53.31 -21.10
N ARG A 511 -21.54 -53.23 -20.97
CA ARG A 511 -20.69 -52.57 -21.98
C ARG A 511 -20.80 -53.21 -23.35
N PHE A 512 -20.91 -54.54 -23.39
CA PHE A 512 -21.05 -55.29 -24.64
C PHE A 512 -22.39 -55.01 -25.33
N LEU A 513 -23.50 -55.01 -24.57
CA LEU A 513 -24.85 -54.78 -25.10
C LEU A 513 -25.15 -53.31 -25.41
N SER A 514 -24.57 -52.37 -24.67
CA SER A 514 -24.72 -50.93 -24.96
C SER A 514 -23.98 -50.49 -26.22
N ASN A 515 -23.13 -51.34 -26.81
CA ASN A 515 -22.47 -51.04 -28.08
C ASN A 515 -23.42 -51.31 -29.26
N PRO A 516 -23.80 -50.27 -30.04
CA PRO A 516 -24.77 -50.41 -31.13
C PRO A 516 -24.31 -51.31 -32.29
N LYS A 517 -23.03 -51.71 -32.32
CA LYS A 517 -22.52 -52.72 -33.27
C LYS A 517 -22.92 -54.15 -32.91
N ASN A 518 -23.16 -54.43 -31.62
CA ASN A 518 -23.38 -55.78 -31.11
C ASN A 518 -24.87 -56.10 -30.92
N TRP A 519 -25.67 -55.12 -30.50
CA TRP A 519 -27.11 -55.24 -30.35
C TRP A 519 -27.80 -54.05 -31.01
N LYS A 520 -28.70 -54.33 -31.97
CA LYS A 520 -29.34 -53.28 -32.78
C LYS A 520 -30.41 -52.50 -32.01
N ILE A 521 -30.99 -53.12 -30.98
CA ILE A 521 -32.02 -52.51 -30.14
C ILE A 521 -31.35 -51.61 -29.12
N LYS A 522 -31.70 -50.33 -29.11
CA LYS A 522 -31.18 -49.35 -28.15
C LYS A 522 -32.05 -49.37 -26.88
N ALA A 523 -31.93 -50.41 -26.08
CA ALA A 523 -32.58 -50.45 -24.78
C ALA A 523 -31.83 -49.54 -23.78
N PRO A 524 -32.51 -48.59 -23.11
CA PRO A 524 -31.91 -47.79 -22.06
C PRO A 524 -31.65 -48.62 -20.79
N LEU A 525 -30.63 -48.25 -20.03
CA LEU A 525 -30.42 -48.76 -18.67
C LEU A 525 -31.39 -48.09 -17.71
N PHE A 526 -31.86 -48.82 -16.70
CA PHE A 526 -32.75 -48.29 -15.68
C PHE A 526 -32.13 -47.08 -14.95
N SER A 527 -30.82 -47.09 -14.69
CA SER A 527 -30.08 -45.97 -14.09
C SER A 527 -30.14 -44.64 -14.87
N ASP A 528 -30.35 -44.72 -16.18
CA ASP A 528 -30.41 -43.55 -17.07
C ASP A 528 -31.82 -42.95 -17.17
N LEU A 529 -32.85 -43.71 -16.78
CA LEU A 529 -34.27 -43.32 -16.89
C LEU A 529 -34.82 -42.61 -15.66
N ILE A 530 -34.09 -42.67 -14.54
CA ILE A 530 -34.50 -42.13 -13.26
C ILE A 530 -33.62 -40.94 -12.87
N TYR A 531 -34.26 -39.88 -12.37
CA TYR A 531 -33.58 -38.71 -11.82
C TYR A 531 -34.09 -38.41 -10.42
N VAL A 532 -33.14 -38.19 -9.50
CA VAL A 532 -33.42 -37.89 -8.10
C VAL A 532 -32.65 -36.63 -7.70
N GLU A 533 -33.30 -35.79 -6.90
CA GLU A 533 -32.68 -34.62 -6.29
C GLU A 533 -31.48 -35.02 -5.41
N ALA A 534 -30.46 -34.15 -5.34
CA ALA A 534 -29.16 -34.49 -4.76
C ALA A 534 -29.27 -35.00 -3.31
N ASP A 535 -30.15 -34.38 -2.52
CA ASP A 535 -30.34 -34.65 -1.09
C ASP A 535 -30.90 -36.06 -0.81
N TYR A 536 -31.62 -36.65 -1.77
CA TYR A 536 -32.26 -37.96 -1.63
C TYR A 536 -31.63 -39.03 -2.53
N ARG A 537 -30.66 -38.65 -3.37
CA ARG A 537 -30.05 -39.51 -4.38
C ARG A 537 -29.40 -40.74 -3.76
N VAL A 538 -28.62 -40.56 -2.70
CA VAL A 538 -27.91 -41.66 -2.01
C VAL A 538 -28.89 -42.68 -1.44
N ALA A 539 -29.95 -42.21 -0.80
CA ALA A 539 -30.96 -43.06 -0.17
C ALA A 539 -31.69 -43.93 -1.20
N ILE A 540 -32.14 -43.32 -2.29
CA ILE A 540 -32.88 -44.01 -3.35
C ILE A 540 -31.94 -44.89 -4.19
N GLU A 541 -30.69 -44.47 -4.42
CA GLU A 541 -29.68 -45.24 -5.15
C GLU A 541 -29.31 -46.53 -4.42
N ASN A 542 -29.07 -46.47 -3.11
CA ASN A 542 -28.75 -47.66 -2.32
C ASN A 542 -29.90 -48.69 -2.33
N TYR A 543 -31.15 -48.23 -2.28
CA TYR A 543 -32.31 -49.13 -2.36
C TYR A 543 -32.46 -49.78 -3.74
N LEU A 544 -32.28 -48.99 -4.81
CA LEU A 544 -32.44 -49.46 -6.18
C LEU A 544 -31.17 -50.11 -6.77
N GLU A 545 -30.05 -50.15 -6.03
CA GLU A 545 -28.73 -50.57 -6.52
C GLU A 545 -28.78 -51.90 -7.30
N ARG A 546 -29.54 -52.86 -6.78
CA ARG A 546 -29.70 -54.20 -7.39
C ARG A 546 -30.34 -54.15 -8.78
N TYR A 547 -31.14 -53.13 -9.04
CA TYR A 547 -31.93 -52.96 -10.26
C TYR A 547 -31.33 -51.95 -11.25
N LEU A 548 -30.39 -51.10 -10.81
CA LEU A 548 -29.81 -50.04 -11.66
C LEU A 548 -29.11 -50.54 -12.92
N ASN A 549 -28.63 -51.78 -12.89
CA ASN A 549 -27.92 -52.45 -13.97
C ASN A 549 -28.85 -53.15 -14.99
N TYR A 550 -30.18 -53.01 -14.84
CA TYR A 550 -31.15 -53.70 -15.69
C TYR A 550 -31.42 -52.87 -16.96
N PHE A 551 -31.51 -53.55 -18.10
CA PHE A 551 -32.00 -52.93 -19.34
C PHE A 551 -33.52 -52.90 -19.34
N VAL A 552 -34.12 -51.83 -19.84
CA VAL A 552 -35.57 -51.74 -20.02
C VAL A 552 -35.91 -51.99 -21.48
N VAL A 553 -36.65 -53.05 -21.75
CA VAL A 553 -37.07 -53.47 -23.10
C VAL A 553 -38.58 -53.53 -23.20
N GLU A 554 -39.13 -53.44 -24.41
CA GLU A 554 -40.58 -53.43 -24.58
C GLU A 554 -41.18 -54.83 -24.36
N ASN A 555 -40.55 -55.84 -24.98
CA ASN A 555 -41.11 -57.19 -25.12
C ASN A 555 -40.10 -58.27 -24.75
N ILE A 556 -40.58 -59.46 -24.36
CA ILE A 556 -39.72 -60.60 -23.99
C ILE A 556 -38.76 -61.05 -25.10
N GLY A 557 -39.14 -60.86 -26.38
CA GLY A 557 -38.33 -61.22 -27.53
C GLY A 557 -37.01 -60.46 -27.60
N GLU A 558 -37.02 -59.17 -27.23
CA GLU A 558 -35.82 -58.32 -27.24
C GLU A 558 -34.82 -58.74 -26.14
N ALA A 559 -35.34 -59.11 -24.97
CA ALA A 559 -34.52 -59.65 -23.88
C ALA A 559 -33.85 -60.99 -24.28
N TYR A 560 -34.58 -61.90 -24.93
CA TYR A 560 -34.02 -63.17 -25.40
C TYR A 560 -32.93 -62.98 -26.47
N GLU A 561 -33.10 -62.03 -27.37
CA GLU A 561 -32.06 -61.69 -28.36
C GLU A 561 -30.77 -61.23 -27.66
N ALA A 562 -30.87 -60.31 -26.70
CA ALA A 562 -29.73 -59.82 -25.93
C ALA A 562 -29.04 -60.93 -25.12
N ILE A 563 -29.81 -61.82 -24.49
CA ILE A 563 -29.26 -62.98 -23.76
C ILE A 563 -28.52 -63.92 -24.71
N ARG A 564 -29.06 -64.17 -25.90
CA ARG A 564 -28.40 -65.02 -26.91
C ARG A 564 -27.08 -64.41 -27.38
N LEU A 565 -27.04 -63.10 -27.61
CA LEU A 565 -25.82 -62.37 -27.99
C LEU A 565 -24.75 -62.44 -26.91
N LEU A 566 -25.12 -62.26 -25.63
CA LEU A 566 -24.20 -62.40 -24.50
C LEU A 566 -23.65 -63.82 -24.36
N ASN A 567 -24.50 -64.83 -24.53
CA ASN A 567 -24.11 -66.23 -24.42
C ASN A 567 -23.13 -66.62 -25.56
N ASN A 568 -23.44 -66.21 -26.80
CA ASN A 568 -22.59 -66.47 -27.96
C ASN A 568 -21.22 -65.79 -27.86
N ALA A 569 -21.16 -64.60 -27.27
CA ALA A 569 -19.91 -63.84 -27.08
C ALA A 569 -19.19 -64.12 -25.76
N GLN A 570 -19.78 -64.94 -24.87
CA GLN A 570 -19.29 -65.23 -23.51
C GLN A 570 -19.01 -63.97 -22.67
N LYS A 571 -19.84 -62.93 -22.78
CA LYS A 571 -19.64 -61.62 -22.14
C LYS A 571 -20.39 -61.41 -20.82
N GLY A 572 -20.73 -62.49 -20.12
CA GLY A 572 -21.34 -62.43 -18.78
C GLY A 572 -22.88 -62.44 -18.80
N LYS A 573 -23.50 -61.93 -17.72
CA LYS A 573 -24.96 -61.95 -17.50
C LYS A 573 -25.52 -60.53 -17.43
N ALA A 574 -26.74 -60.34 -17.95
CA ALA A 574 -27.49 -59.09 -17.83
C ALA A 574 -28.96 -59.39 -17.46
N ASN A 575 -29.62 -58.42 -16.83
CA ASN A 575 -31.01 -58.53 -16.43
C ASN A 575 -31.87 -57.49 -17.16
N PHE A 576 -33.15 -57.78 -17.34
CA PHE A 576 -34.05 -56.99 -18.18
C PHE A 576 -35.39 -56.76 -17.46
N PHE A 577 -35.93 -55.53 -17.56
CA PHE A 577 -37.32 -55.22 -17.26
C PHE A 577 -38.14 -55.21 -18.54
N LEU A 578 -39.30 -55.86 -18.51
CA LEU A 578 -40.23 -55.95 -19.63
C LEU A 578 -41.36 -54.96 -19.41
N LEU A 579 -41.50 -53.94 -20.28
CA LEU A 579 -42.53 -52.91 -20.11
C LEU A 579 -43.94 -53.43 -20.35
N ASP A 580 -44.11 -54.45 -21.20
CA ASP A 580 -45.40 -55.10 -21.46
C ASP A 580 -46.07 -55.63 -20.18
N ALA A 581 -45.29 -56.16 -19.23
CA ALA A 581 -45.76 -56.74 -17.98
C ALA A 581 -46.32 -55.73 -16.97
N PHE A 582 -46.07 -54.42 -17.15
CA PHE A 582 -46.47 -53.37 -16.21
C PHE A 582 -47.53 -52.41 -16.77
N LYS A 583 -48.08 -52.67 -17.96
CA LYS A 583 -49.09 -51.80 -18.58
C LYS A 583 -50.37 -51.67 -17.75
N ASP A 584 -50.82 -52.76 -17.13
CA ASP A 584 -52.05 -52.83 -16.33
C ASP A 584 -51.81 -52.68 -14.81
N TYR A 585 -50.59 -52.30 -14.40
CA TYR A 585 -50.25 -52.16 -13.00
C TYR A 585 -50.76 -50.83 -12.43
N HIS A 586 -51.58 -50.92 -11.37
CA HIS A 586 -52.04 -49.76 -10.60
C HIS A 586 -51.48 -49.83 -9.18
N PRO A 587 -50.78 -48.78 -8.70
CA PRO A 587 -50.19 -48.79 -7.37
C PRO A 587 -51.28 -48.71 -6.28
N PRO A 588 -51.18 -49.50 -5.21
CA PRO A 588 -52.11 -49.43 -4.08
C PRO A 588 -51.92 -48.11 -3.29
N ILE A 589 -53.05 -47.50 -2.87
CA ILE A 589 -53.02 -46.28 -2.05
C ILE A 589 -52.59 -46.67 -0.63
N THR A 590 -51.42 -46.18 -0.22
CA THR A 590 -50.84 -46.47 1.10
C THR A 590 -50.91 -45.21 1.96
N MET A 591 -51.50 -45.29 3.17
CA MET A 591 -51.47 -44.19 4.14
C MET A 591 -50.11 -44.14 4.83
N ILE A 592 -49.52 -42.95 4.89
CA ILE A 592 -48.16 -42.71 5.40
C ILE A 592 -48.25 -41.91 6.71
N PRO A 593 -47.44 -42.23 7.74
CA PRO A 593 -47.35 -41.42 8.95
C PRO A 593 -46.80 -40.00 8.68
N SER A 594 -47.16 -39.03 9.52
CA SER A 594 -46.64 -37.65 9.44
C SER A 594 -45.13 -37.61 9.65
N GLY A 595 -44.39 -37.02 8.68
CA GLY A 595 -42.93 -36.88 8.71
C GLY A 595 -42.17 -37.77 7.70
N PHE A 596 -42.87 -38.51 6.85
CA PHE A 596 -42.28 -39.32 5.76
C PHE A 596 -42.82 -38.89 4.39
N THR A 597 -41.99 -38.96 3.37
CA THR A 597 -42.35 -38.68 1.97
C THR A 597 -42.23 -39.96 1.14
N MET A 598 -43.16 -40.26 0.24
CA MET A 598 -43.00 -41.43 -0.63
C MET A 598 -41.80 -41.27 -1.55
N ALA A 599 -41.02 -42.34 -1.72
CA ALA A 599 -39.89 -42.35 -2.64
C ALA A 599 -40.32 -42.08 -4.09
N ILE A 600 -41.54 -42.48 -4.49
CA ILE A 600 -42.04 -42.26 -5.86
C ILE A 600 -42.21 -40.77 -6.22
N ASP A 601 -42.53 -39.91 -5.24
CA ASP A 601 -42.73 -38.48 -5.47
C ASP A 601 -41.39 -37.72 -5.57
N LEU A 602 -40.31 -38.32 -5.06
CA LEU A 602 -38.96 -37.78 -5.07
C LEU A 602 -38.17 -38.15 -6.35
N VAL A 603 -38.71 -39.07 -7.17
CA VAL A 603 -38.06 -39.57 -8.39
C VAL A 603 -38.80 -39.05 -9.62
N LYS A 604 -38.06 -38.42 -10.53
CA LYS A 604 -38.56 -37.96 -11.83
C LYS A 604 -38.19 -38.98 -12.91
N CYS A 605 -39.18 -39.50 -13.62
CA CYS A 605 -39.02 -40.42 -14.76
C CYS A 605 -40.03 -40.10 -15.88
N ASP A 606 -39.79 -40.63 -17.09
CA ASP A 606 -40.71 -40.47 -18.20
C ASP A 606 -42.02 -41.27 -17.99
N PRO A 607 -43.18 -40.79 -18.49
CA PRO A 607 -44.48 -41.42 -18.24
C PRO A 607 -44.56 -42.91 -18.62
N ALA A 608 -43.87 -43.31 -19.69
CA ALA A 608 -43.81 -44.69 -20.17
C ALA A 608 -43.21 -45.68 -19.16
N HIS A 609 -42.37 -45.20 -18.23
CA HIS A 609 -41.65 -46.02 -17.24
C HIS A 609 -42.24 -45.86 -15.83
N ARG A 610 -43.28 -45.04 -15.66
CA ARG A 610 -43.83 -44.69 -14.35
C ARG A 610 -44.50 -45.87 -13.64
N ASN A 611 -45.10 -46.79 -14.37
CA ASN A 611 -45.70 -48.00 -13.79
C ASN A 611 -44.63 -48.96 -13.24
N LEU A 612 -43.54 -49.15 -13.98
CA LEU A 612 -42.37 -49.91 -13.52
C LEU A 612 -41.76 -49.28 -12.26
N LEU A 613 -41.60 -47.95 -12.24
CA LEU A 613 -41.05 -47.24 -11.09
C LEU A 613 -41.98 -47.33 -9.86
N SER A 614 -43.30 -47.19 -10.08
CA SER A 614 -44.33 -47.33 -9.03
C SER A 614 -44.35 -48.74 -8.42
N TYR A 615 -44.01 -49.77 -9.20
CA TYR A 615 -43.87 -51.14 -8.71
C TYR A 615 -42.60 -51.32 -7.87
N LEU A 616 -41.45 -50.81 -8.35
CA LEU A 616 -40.17 -50.95 -7.64
C LEU A 616 -40.11 -50.14 -6.33
N LEU A 617 -40.80 -49.00 -6.28
CA LEU A 617 -40.88 -48.11 -5.11
C LEU A 617 -42.21 -48.26 -4.35
N GLU A 618 -42.92 -49.37 -4.55
CA GLU A 618 -44.14 -49.67 -3.80
C GLU A 618 -43.83 -49.78 -2.30
N ASN A 619 -44.62 -49.11 -1.46
CA ASN A 619 -44.43 -49.09 0.00
C ASN A 619 -43.05 -48.61 0.46
N VAL A 620 -42.39 -47.71 -0.27
CA VAL A 620 -41.09 -47.12 0.11
C VAL A 620 -41.26 -45.65 0.50
N ALA A 621 -40.84 -45.30 1.72
CA ALA A 621 -40.90 -43.93 2.22
C ALA A 621 -39.53 -43.46 2.74
N VAL A 622 -39.26 -42.16 2.59
CA VAL A 622 -38.01 -41.50 3.00
C VAL A 622 -38.27 -40.60 4.20
N THR A 623 -37.39 -40.65 5.20
CA THR A 623 -37.43 -39.80 6.39
C THR A 623 -36.43 -38.64 6.29
N GLU A 624 -36.72 -37.51 6.96
CA GLU A 624 -35.82 -36.36 7.01
C GLU A 624 -34.65 -36.50 8.00
N GLY A 625 -34.77 -37.38 9.01
CA GLY A 625 -33.74 -37.61 10.04
C GLY A 625 -32.92 -38.88 9.82
N ASP A 626 -31.69 -38.92 10.36
CA ASP A 626 -30.80 -40.09 10.30
C ASP A 626 -31.05 -41.12 11.41
N GLU A 627 -31.86 -40.76 12.42
CA GLU A 627 -32.28 -41.68 13.47
C GLU A 627 -33.45 -42.53 12.97
N ALA A 628 -33.19 -43.82 12.76
CA ALA A 628 -34.23 -44.78 12.44
C ALA A 628 -35.27 -44.80 13.58
N ALA A 629 -36.50 -44.38 13.28
CA ALA A 629 -37.60 -44.40 14.25
C ALA A 629 -37.74 -45.81 14.87
N PRO A 630 -37.86 -45.94 16.21
CA PRO A 630 -37.89 -47.24 16.90
C PRO A 630 -39.20 -48.01 16.71
N GLU A 631 -40.28 -47.37 16.26
CA GLU A 631 -41.57 -48.01 15.98
C GLU A 631 -41.85 -48.06 14.48
N LEU A 632 -41.58 -49.23 13.88
CA LEU A 632 -41.99 -49.52 12.50
C LEU A 632 -43.52 -49.75 12.49
N PRO A 633 -44.29 -49.02 11.65
CA PRO A 633 -45.72 -49.30 11.51
C PRO A 633 -45.93 -50.75 11.03
N ASP A 634 -46.98 -51.42 11.50
CA ASP A 634 -47.29 -52.84 11.21
C ASP A 634 -47.60 -53.16 9.73
N ASN A 635 -47.52 -52.16 8.85
CA ASN A 635 -47.64 -52.33 7.41
C ASN A 635 -46.27 -52.64 6.80
N ASN A 636 -46.22 -53.42 5.71
CA ASN A 636 -45.00 -53.78 4.96
C ASN A 636 -44.31 -52.56 4.28
N LEU A 637 -43.98 -51.51 5.04
CA LEU A 637 -43.39 -50.26 4.57
C LEU A 637 -41.87 -50.30 4.76
N THR A 638 -41.12 -50.04 3.69
CA THR A 638 -39.67 -49.87 3.72
C THR A 638 -39.33 -48.41 4.00
N LEU A 639 -38.50 -48.16 5.02
CA LEU A 639 -38.08 -46.81 5.40
C LEU A 639 -36.63 -46.54 5.00
N LEU A 640 -36.39 -45.43 4.30
CA LEU A 640 -35.07 -44.96 3.87
C LEU A 640 -34.68 -43.69 4.64
N ALA A 641 -33.49 -43.66 5.23
CA ALA A 641 -32.88 -42.44 5.79
C ALA A 641 -32.02 -41.72 4.75
N LYS A 642 -31.85 -40.40 4.88
CA LYS A 642 -31.02 -39.59 3.97
C LYS A 642 -29.57 -40.06 3.88
N SER A 643 -29.00 -40.59 4.97
CA SER A 643 -27.65 -41.21 4.98
C SER A 643 -27.51 -42.48 4.12
N GLY A 644 -28.59 -43.02 3.57
CA GLY A 644 -28.56 -44.24 2.77
C GLY A 644 -28.72 -45.53 3.58
N ARG A 645 -29.10 -45.43 4.85
CA ARG A 645 -29.52 -46.56 5.70
C ARG A 645 -30.99 -46.88 5.42
N PHE A 646 -31.33 -48.16 5.33
CA PHE A 646 -32.73 -48.56 5.15
C PHE A 646 -33.11 -49.81 5.92
N ILE A 647 -34.39 -49.88 6.29
CA ILE A 647 -35.03 -51.02 6.97
C ILE A 647 -36.08 -51.59 6.03
N GLN A 648 -35.87 -52.82 5.56
CA GLN A 648 -36.72 -53.47 4.55
C GLN A 648 -37.77 -54.42 5.17
N LYS A 649 -37.48 -55.00 6.34
CA LYS A 649 -38.39 -55.86 7.13
C LYS A 649 -38.05 -55.71 8.61
N LYS A 650 -38.94 -56.10 9.54
CA LYS A 650 -38.69 -56.13 11.01
C LYS A 650 -37.36 -56.81 11.42
N PHE A 651 -36.78 -57.65 10.56
CA PHE A 651 -35.58 -58.44 10.83
C PHE A 651 -34.38 -58.13 9.92
N SER A 652 -34.43 -57.12 9.05
CA SER A 652 -33.35 -56.82 8.08
C SER A 652 -32.99 -55.34 8.08
N LEU A 653 -31.77 -55.04 8.55
CA LEU A 653 -31.16 -53.71 8.56
C LEU A 653 -29.98 -53.70 7.59
N SER A 654 -29.89 -52.68 6.73
CA SER A 654 -28.76 -52.49 5.81
C SER A 654 -28.29 -51.04 5.85
N GLY A 655 -26.98 -50.83 5.89
CA GLY A 655 -26.37 -49.50 5.93
C GLY A 655 -24.85 -49.57 5.75
N GLY A 656 -24.27 -48.50 5.20
CA GLY A 656 -22.84 -48.36 4.94
C GLY A 656 -22.48 -46.95 4.44
N SER A 657 -21.20 -46.65 4.33
CA SER A 657 -20.72 -45.41 3.71
C SER A 657 -20.55 -45.61 2.21
N VAL A 658 -21.26 -44.81 1.40
CA VAL A 658 -21.03 -44.74 -0.04
C VAL A 658 -19.67 -44.09 -0.30
N GLY A 659 -18.77 -44.77 -1.01
CA GLY A 659 -17.48 -44.21 -1.41
C GLY A 659 -17.65 -42.99 -2.33
N LEU A 660 -16.60 -42.18 -2.53
CA LEU A 660 -16.68 -40.97 -3.38
C LEU A 660 -17.21 -41.23 -4.81
N PHE A 661 -17.16 -42.48 -5.28
CA PHE A 661 -17.58 -42.93 -6.61
C PHE A 661 -18.70 -44.00 -6.62
N GLU A 662 -18.98 -44.65 -5.48
CA GLU A 662 -20.12 -45.56 -5.31
C GLU A 662 -21.28 -44.73 -4.76
N GLY A 663 -22.44 -44.66 -5.42
CA GLY A 663 -23.56 -43.81 -4.99
C GLY A 663 -23.86 -42.58 -5.88
N LYS A 664 -23.34 -42.54 -7.11
CA LYS A 664 -23.70 -41.52 -8.13
C LYS A 664 -23.97 -42.14 -9.50
N LYS A 665 -24.51 -43.36 -9.59
CA LYS A 665 -24.87 -44.01 -10.86
C LYS A 665 -26.17 -43.44 -11.42
N ILE A 666 -27.08 -43.00 -10.56
CA ILE A 666 -28.37 -42.42 -10.97
C ILE A 666 -28.18 -41.01 -11.54
N GLY A 667 -28.74 -40.77 -12.74
CA GLY A 667 -28.88 -39.42 -13.29
C GLY A 667 -27.60 -38.77 -13.82
N ARG A 668 -26.53 -39.53 -14.08
CA ARG A 668 -25.25 -38.99 -14.60
C ARG A 668 -25.42 -38.19 -15.90
N LYS A 669 -26.24 -38.67 -16.85
CA LYS A 669 -26.55 -37.97 -18.10
C LYS A 669 -27.24 -36.62 -17.87
N LYS A 670 -28.21 -36.58 -16.97
CA LYS A 670 -28.91 -35.33 -16.62
C LYS A 670 -28.04 -34.38 -15.80
N ASN A 671 -27.13 -34.90 -14.97
CA ASN A 671 -26.12 -34.10 -14.29
C ASN A 671 -25.15 -33.44 -15.27
N LEU A 672 -24.76 -34.15 -16.35
CA LEU A 672 -23.97 -33.56 -17.44
C LEU A 672 -24.68 -32.39 -18.12
N GLU A 673 -25.98 -32.50 -18.39
CA GLU A 673 -26.77 -31.39 -18.96
C GLU A 673 -26.85 -30.17 -18.03
N VAL A 674 -27.00 -30.41 -16.71
CA VAL A 674 -27.02 -29.35 -15.70
C VAL A 674 -25.65 -28.67 -15.60
N LEU A 675 -24.57 -29.45 -15.55
CA LEU A 675 -23.20 -28.94 -15.54
C LEU A 675 -22.88 -28.17 -16.83
N GLU A 676 -23.31 -28.65 -17.99
CA GLU A 676 -23.10 -27.97 -19.28
C GLU A 676 -23.81 -26.61 -19.31
N LYS A 677 -25.06 -26.52 -18.87
CA LYS A 677 -25.77 -25.24 -18.73
C LYS A 677 -25.05 -24.29 -17.77
N ALA A 678 -24.59 -24.81 -16.63
CA ALA A 678 -23.88 -24.01 -15.64
C ALA A 678 -22.52 -23.50 -16.13
N ILE A 679 -21.80 -24.28 -16.94
CA ILE A 679 -20.54 -23.88 -17.59
C ILE A 679 -20.83 -22.77 -18.61
N ARG A 680 -21.81 -22.96 -19.50
CA ARG A 680 -22.16 -21.92 -20.50
C ARG A 680 -22.56 -20.60 -19.85
N GLN A 681 -23.29 -20.65 -18.74
CA GLN A 681 -23.68 -19.43 -18.03
C GLN A 681 -22.49 -18.72 -17.38
N ALA A 682 -21.55 -19.47 -16.79
CA ALA A 682 -20.32 -18.91 -16.24
C ALA A 682 -19.41 -18.32 -17.34
N GLU A 683 -19.31 -18.96 -18.51
CA GLU A 683 -18.55 -18.45 -19.68
C GLU A 683 -19.13 -17.13 -20.21
N ILE A 684 -20.46 -16.98 -20.22
CA ILE A 684 -21.12 -15.73 -20.61
C ILE A 684 -20.80 -14.62 -19.61
N GLU A 685 -20.81 -14.91 -18.29
CA GLU A 685 -20.46 -13.92 -17.27
C GLU A 685 -18.97 -13.54 -17.32
N GLU A 686 -18.07 -14.50 -17.49
CA GLU A 686 -16.64 -14.27 -17.66
C GLU A 686 -16.36 -13.36 -18.86
N ASN A 687 -16.98 -13.64 -20.02
CA ASN A 687 -16.83 -12.81 -21.22
C ASN A 687 -17.36 -11.38 -21.03
N LYS A 688 -18.51 -11.22 -20.35
CA LYS A 688 -19.05 -9.89 -20.02
C LYS A 688 -18.08 -9.10 -19.14
N LEU A 689 -17.54 -9.71 -18.08
CA LEU A 689 -16.60 -9.06 -17.17
C LEU A 689 -15.26 -8.76 -17.84
N SER A 690 -14.75 -9.67 -18.67
CA SER A 690 -13.52 -9.47 -19.44
C SER A 690 -13.67 -8.32 -20.44
N THR A 691 -14.84 -8.21 -21.09
CA THR A 691 -15.14 -7.07 -21.98
C THR A 691 -15.21 -5.75 -21.21
N MET A 692 -15.83 -5.74 -20.02
CA MET A 692 -15.84 -4.56 -19.16
C MET A 692 -14.44 -4.16 -18.70
N LEU A 693 -13.60 -5.13 -18.30
CA LEU A 693 -12.21 -4.89 -17.92
C LEU A 693 -11.40 -4.33 -19.10
N PHE A 694 -11.58 -4.86 -20.31
CA PHE A 694 -10.91 -4.36 -21.51
C PHE A 694 -11.28 -2.90 -21.81
N LYS A 695 -12.58 -2.57 -21.79
CA LYS A 695 -13.04 -1.18 -21.98
C LYS A 695 -12.51 -0.23 -20.90
N LEU A 696 -12.46 -0.70 -19.66
CA LEU A 696 -11.95 0.08 -18.53
C LEU A 696 -10.45 0.31 -18.65
N LYS A 697 -9.66 -0.70 -19.02
CA LYS A 697 -8.22 -0.57 -19.27
C LYS A 697 -7.93 0.38 -20.43
N ALA A 698 -8.67 0.27 -21.53
CA ALA A 698 -8.54 1.22 -22.65
C ALA A 698 -8.82 2.67 -22.19
N ARG A 699 -9.84 2.87 -21.34
CA ARG A 699 -10.12 4.20 -20.76
C ARG A 699 -8.99 4.67 -19.83
N LEU A 700 -8.44 3.79 -18.99
CA LEU A 700 -7.30 4.12 -18.14
C LEU A 700 -6.06 4.53 -18.97
N ASP A 701 -5.78 3.83 -20.06
CA ASP A 701 -4.67 4.17 -20.94
C ASP A 701 -4.88 5.52 -21.64
N THR A 702 -6.11 5.84 -22.08
CA THR A 702 -6.42 7.18 -22.59
C THR A 702 -6.22 8.26 -21.52
N LEU A 703 -6.66 8.03 -20.29
CA LEU A 703 -6.45 8.98 -19.19
C LEU A 703 -4.96 9.14 -18.84
N ARG A 704 -4.14 8.07 -18.91
CA ARG A 704 -2.69 8.15 -18.71
C ARG A 704 -2.00 9.00 -19.78
N SER A 705 -2.45 8.90 -21.03
CA SER A 705 -1.88 9.67 -22.14
C SER A 705 -2.23 11.17 -22.12
N GLN A 706 -3.34 11.56 -21.48
CA GLN A 706 -3.82 12.94 -21.41
C GLN A 706 -3.24 13.72 -20.21
N SER A 707 -1.98 13.47 -19.81
CA SER A 707 -1.40 14.20 -18.68
C SER A 707 -1.02 15.62 -19.08
N ASN A 708 -1.54 16.60 -18.33
CA ASN A 708 -1.25 18.02 -18.54
C ASN A 708 -0.06 18.50 -17.70
N ARG A 709 0.72 17.58 -17.13
CA ARG A 709 1.80 17.91 -16.17
C ARG A 709 2.88 18.79 -16.80
N HIS A 710 3.20 18.56 -18.08
CA HIS A 710 4.18 19.37 -18.80
C HIS A 710 3.65 20.79 -19.08
N GLU A 711 2.40 20.93 -19.53
CA GLU A 711 1.75 22.23 -19.73
C GLU A 711 1.64 23.04 -18.42
N ILE A 712 1.31 22.37 -17.32
CA ILE A 712 1.27 22.98 -15.98
C ILE A 712 2.65 23.53 -15.60
N GLN A 713 3.72 22.76 -15.82
CA GLN A 713 5.08 23.20 -15.51
C GLN A 713 5.50 24.39 -16.39
N GLN A 714 5.22 24.35 -17.69
CA GLN A 714 5.50 25.46 -18.60
C GLN A 714 4.75 26.73 -18.18
N LEU A 715 3.46 26.62 -17.82
CA LEU A 715 2.69 27.77 -17.34
C LEU A 715 3.21 28.33 -16.01
N GLN A 716 3.67 27.46 -15.09
CA GLN A 716 4.29 27.90 -13.84
C GLN A 716 5.60 28.66 -14.08
N GLU A 717 6.43 28.18 -15.01
CA GLU A 717 7.67 28.87 -15.39
C GLU A 717 7.39 30.22 -16.05
N GLN A 718 6.41 30.29 -16.96
CA GLN A 718 5.96 31.56 -17.56
C GLN A 718 5.42 32.52 -16.51
N LEU A 719 4.58 32.04 -15.59
CA LEU A 719 4.03 32.85 -14.50
C LEU A 719 5.14 33.40 -13.60
N ASN A 720 6.14 32.60 -13.26
CA ASN A 720 7.27 33.03 -12.45
C ASN A 720 8.11 34.10 -13.17
N LYS A 721 8.35 33.96 -14.49
CA LYS A 721 9.06 34.97 -15.28
C LYS A 721 8.30 36.30 -15.30
N VAL A 722 7.00 36.28 -15.62
CA VAL A 722 6.14 37.47 -15.65
C VAL A 722 6.08 38.14 -14.27
N SER A 723 5.97 37.35 -13.20
CA SER A 723 5.95 37.86 -11.83
C SER A 723 7.28 38.50 -11.40
N GLN A 724 8.43 37.88 -11.77
CA GLN A 724 9.76 38.44 -11.52
C GLN A 724 9.98 39.75 -12.30
N GLU A 725 9.59 39.79 -13.57
CA GLU A 725 9.65 41.01 -14.38
C GLU A 725 8.80 42.12 -13.75
N ARG A 726 7.55 41.82 -13.36
CA ARG A 726 6.68 42.78 -12.66
C ARG A 726 7.32 43.31 -11.38
N PHE A 727 7.87 42.44 -10.54
CA PHE A 727 8.52 42.84 -9.29
C PHE A 727 9.74 43.74 -9.54
N SER A 728 10.56 43.42 -10.54
CA SER A 728 11.72 44.23 -10.92
C SER A 728 11.34 45.62 -11.44
N LEU A 729 10.26 45.73 -12.21
CA LEU A 729 9.74 47.00 -12.70
C LEU A 729 9.06 47.81 -11.60
N SER A 730 8.35 47.15 -10.67
CA SER A 730 7.76 47.79 -9.50
C SER A 730 8.82 48.37 -8.57
N ALA A 731 9.93 47.65 -8.35
CA ALA A 731 11.05 48.16 -7.55
C ALA A 731 11.74 49.37 -8.22
N LYS A 732 11.87 49.36 -9.56
CA LYS A 732 12.35 50.53 -10.31
C LYS A 732 11.40 51.71 -10.17
N LEU A 733 10.09 51.49 -10.24
CA LEU A 733 9.09 52.54 -10.07
C LEU A 733 9.18 53.20 -8.68
N GLU A 734 9.29 52.40 -7.62
CA GLU A 734 9.47 52.88 -6.25
C GLU A 734 10.77 53.68 -6.08
N SER A 735 11.87 53.24 -6.72
CA SER A 735 13.13 54.01 -6.72
C SER A 735 12.99 55.37 -7.43
N PHE A 736 12.19 55.45 -8.49
CA PHE A 736 11.92 56.71 -9.20
C PHE A 736 11.02 57.66 -8.40
N GLU A 737 10.00 57.15 -7.70
CA GLU A 737 9.17 57.98 -6.81
C GLU A 737 10.00 58.62 -5.69
N ASN A 738 10.96 57.87 -5.14
CA ASN A 738 11.92 58.40 -4.17
C ASN A 738 12.86 59.46 -4.78
N TYR A 739 13.32 59.26 -6.01
CA TYR A 739 14.14 60.25 -6.74
C TYR A 739 13.37 61.56 -6.98
N LEU A 740 12.10 61.48 -7.41
CA LEU A 740 11.25 62.65 -7.62
C LEU A 740 11.06 63.46 -6.34
N LYS A 741 10.92 62.78 -5.20
CA LYS A 741 10.79 63.42 -3.88
C LYS A 741 12.07 64.15 -3.47
N ASP A 742 13.25 63.57 -3.72
CA ASP A 742 14.54 64.19 -3.41
C ASP A 742 14.83 65.42 -4.28
N THR A 743 14.59 65.31 -5.60
CA THR A 743 14.76 66.44 -6.53
C THR A 743 13.78 67.58 -6.25
N GLY A 744 12.55 67.27 -5.83
CA GLY A 744 11.57 68.25 -5.38
C GLY A 744 12.06 69.07 -4.17
N ASN A 745 12.70 68.42 -3.20
CA ASN A 745 13.26 69.10 -2.02
C ASN A 745 14.45 70.01 -2.39
N LYS A 746 15.34 69.56 -3.29
CA LYS A 746 16.48 70.37 -3.78
C LYS A 746 16.01 71.64 -4.49
N LYS A 747 14.95 71.54 -5.30
CA LYS A 747 14.34 72.68 -5.98
C LYS A 747 13.81 73.73 -5.01
N GLN A 748 13.11 73.32 -3.95
CA GLN A 748 12.61 74.25 -2.94
C GLN A 748 13.73 75.00 -2.22
N GLN A 749 14.85 74.31 -1.92
CA GLN A 749 16.02 74.93 -1.31
C GLN A 749 16.69 75.96 -2.24
N ALA A 750 16.84 75.62 -3.53
CA ALA A 750 17.40 76.53 -4.53
C ALA A 750 16.52 77.79 -4.72
N GLN A 751 15.19 77.63 -4.75
CA GLN A 751 14.25 78.76 -4.84
C GLN A 751 14.31 79.68 -3.63
N ALA A 752 14.38 79.13 -2.41
CA ALA A 752 14.54 79.92 -1.19
C ALA A 752 15.85 80.72 -1.21
N ARG A 753 16.94 80.14 -1.74
CA ARG A 753 18.25 80.81 -1.86
C ARG A 753 18.24 81.94 -2.89
N ILE A 754 17.58 81.75 -4.03
CA ILE A 754 17.40 82.80 -5.04
C ILE A 754 16.62 83.99 -4.45
N GLN A 755 15.58 83.73 -3.66
CA GLN A 755 14.78 84.78 -3.03
C GLN A 755 15.59 85.61 -2.03
N GLN A 756 16.48 84.98 -1.25
CA GLN A 756 17.42 85.68 -0.36
C GLN A 756 18.43 86.56 -1.12
N LEU A 757 18.97 86.08 -2.25
CA LEU A 757 19.92 86.85 -3.05
C LEU A 757 19.25 88.05 -3.74
N ARG A 758 17.98 87.90 -4.16
CA ARG A 758 17.19 89.01 -4.75
C ARG A 758 16.92 90.13 -3.75
N THR A 759 16.50 89.80 -2.53
CA THR A 759 16.29 90.81 -1.47
C THR A 759 17.60 91.51 -1.08
N THR A 760 18.74 90.81 -1.15
CA THR A 760 20.05 91.40 -0.91
C THR A 760 20.44 92.40 -2.02
N ASN A 761 20.17 92.07 -3.28
CA ASN A 761 20.43 92.98 -4.41
C ASN A 761 19.54 94.24 -4.39
N GLU A 762 18.28 94.13 -3.97
CA GLU A 762 17.38 95.28 -3.81
C GLU A 762 17.88 96.27 -2.73
N ALA A 763 18.55 95.78 -1.68
CA ALA A 763 19.17 96.64 -0.67
C ALA A 763 20.40 97.39 -1.22
N ILE A 764 21.26 96.70 -2.00
CA ILE A 764 22.44 97.29 -2.65
C ILE A 764 22.02 98.39 -3.65
N ASP A 765 20.93 98.20 -4.39
CA ASP A 765 20.42 99.17 -5.36
C ASP A 765 19.98 100.50 -4.73
N LYS A 766 19.44 100.46 -3.51
CA LYS A 766 19.10 101.69 -2.77
C LYS A 766 20.35 102.46 -2.34
N GLU A 767 21.41 101.75 -1.96
CA GLU A 767 22.66 102.35 -1.49
C GLU A 767 23.48 103.00 -2.63
N LEU A 768 23.47 102.37 -3.82
CA LEU A 768 24.06 102.91 -5.05
C LEU A 768 23.40 104.22 -5.51
N ALA A 769 22.07 104.32 -5.39
CA ALA A 769 21.32 105.52 -5.78
C ALA A 769 21.69 106.76 -4.93
N ASP A 770 21.85 106.58 -3.61
CA ASP A 770 22.19 107.66 -2.69
C ASP A 770 23.62 108.19 -2.89
N LYS A 771 24.59 107.29 -3.15
CA LYS A 771 26.00 107.66 -3.38
C LYS A 771 26.21 108.35 -4.73
N THR A 772 25.48 107.94 -5.76
CA THR A 772 25.53 108.57 -7.10
C THR A 772 25.03 110.02 -7.08
N ARG A 773 24.06 110.35 -6.21
CA ARG A 773 23.56 111.72 -6.05
C ARG A 773 24.64 112.67 -5.51
N ARG A 774 25.42 112.23 -4.51
CA ARG A 774 26.50 113.02 -3.90
C ARG A 774 27.66 113.32 -4.86
N ALA A 775 27.96 112.40 -5.77
CA ALA A 775 28.99 112.60 -6.79
C ALA A 775 28.62 113.72 -7.79
N LYS A 776 27.33 113.89 -8.08
CA LYS A 776 26.84 114.90 -9.03
C LYS A 776 26.88 116.32 -8.44
N GLU A 777 26.53 116.49 -7.16
CA GLU A 777 26.57 117.78 -6.45
C GLU A 777 27.99 118.37 -6.37
N ALA A 778 29.03 117.53 -6.31
CA ALA A 778 30.43 117.98 -6.33
C ALA A 778 30.86 118.55 -7.69
N ARG A 779 30.24 118.10 -8.79
CA ARG A 779 30.59 118.48 -10.17
C ARG A 779 30.04 119.86 -10.53
N ASP A 780 28.89 120.24 -9.99
CA ASP A 780 28.21 121.50 -10.32
C ASP A 780 28.86 122.74 -9.65
N ASN A 781 29.59 122.57 -8.54
CA ASN A 781 30.29 123.68 -7.87
C ASN A 781 31.52 124.22 -8.64
N ILE A 782 32.07 123.49 -9.60
CA ILE A 782 33.26 123.87 -10.37
C ILE A 782 32.91 124.80 -11.55
N SER A 783 31.67 124.79 -12.02
CA SER A 783 31.22 125.59 -13.17
C SER A 783 31.11 127.10 -12.89
N ASN A 784 31.11 127.53 -11.62
CA ASN A 784 30.89 128.94 -11.24
C ASN A 784 32.18 129.80 -11.19
N THR A 785 33.36 129.20 -11.34
CA THR A 785 34.65 129.91 -11.23
C THR A 785 35.19 130.44 -12.58
N ASP A 786 34.55 130.07 -13.70
CA ASP A 786 35.01 130.34 -15.08
C ASP A 786 34.59 131.72 -15.63
N VAL A 787 33.74 132.47 -14.91
CA VAL A 787 33.19 133.76 -15.37
C VAL A 787 34.12 134.96 -15.11
N SER A 788 35.08 134.83 -14.18
CA SER A 788 36.03 135.91 -13.83
C SER A 788 37.20 136.05 -14.82
N TYR A 789 37.42 135.06 -15.70
CA TYR A 789 38.54 135.03 -16.65
C TYR A 789 38.29 135.89 -17.92
N ARG A 790 37.02 136.18 -18.26
CA ARG A 790 36.67 136.93 -19.48
C ARG A 790 36.85 138.45 -19.38
N LYS A 791 36.89 139.05 -18.18
CA LYS A 791 37.06 140.51 -18.00
C LYS A 791 38.50 141.00 -18.17
N ALA A 792 39.51 140.14 -18.03
CA ALA A 792 40.92 140.50 -18.21
C ALA A 792 41.37 140.53 -19.69
N ALA A 793 40.58 139.96 -20.62
CA ALA A 793 40.89 139.94 -22.05
C ALA A 793 40.44 141.21 -22.80
N GLU A 794 39.48 141.99 -22.27
CA GLU A 794 38.93 143.20 -22.92
C GLU A 794 39.77 144.46 -22.70
N GLU A 795 40.58 144.56 -21.64
CA GLU A 795 41.49 145.71 -21.42
C GLU A 795 42.72 145.69 -22.36
N LEU A 796 43.07 144.53 -22.91
CA LEU A 796 44.22 144.33 -23.80
C LEU A 796 43.96 144.74 -25.27
N SER A 797 42.70 144.93 -25.68
CA SER A 797 42.34 145.40 -27.03
C SER A 797 42.37 146.92 -27.19
N ARG A 798 42.50 147.71 -26.10
CA ARG A 798 42.53 149.19 -26.14
C ARG A 798 43.93 149.80 -26.28
N ALA A 799 45.00 149.01 -26.20
CA ALA A 799 46.39 149.49 -26.26
C ALA A 799 47.07 149.32 -27.65
N SER A 800 46.35 148.90 -28.69
CA SER A 800 46.88 148.63 -30.04
C SER A 800 46.36 149.58 -31.13
N ALA A 801 45.75 150.72 -30.74
CA ALA A 801 45.11 151.68 -31.65
C ALA A 801 45.74 153.08 -31.67
N ASN A 802 47.06 153.22 -31.46
CA ASN A 802 47.82 154.45 -31.74
C ASN A 802 49.10 154.14 -32.51
#